data_AF-A0ABC9WZA2-F1
#
_entry.id   AF-A0ABC9WZA2-F1
#
_cell.length_a   1.000
_cell.length_b   1.000
_cell.length_c   1.000
_cell.angle_alpha   90.00
_cell.angle_beta   90.00
_cell.angle_gamma   90.00
#
_symmetry.space_group_name_H-M   'P 1'
#
loop_
_entity.id
_entity.type
_entity.pdbx_description
1 polymer ?
#
loop_
_entity_poly.entity_id
_entity_poly.type
_entity_poly.pdbx_seq_one_letter_code
_entity_poly.pdbx_strand_id
1 'polypeptide(L)'
;MAEAHQAVAFQFTVTPDGIDLRMSHEALRQIYLSGVHSWKKKFIRFKNGIITGVYPASPSSWLIVVVGVMSTMYAKIDPSLGIIAKINRTLDTTGYMSNQTQNIVSGILFGTGLWIALIVTMRYSLKMLLSYHGWMFAEHGKLSAGTKCWMALVKLFSGRKPMLYSFQTSLPRLPVPAVKDTVNRYLESVRPLMDDEEFRRMEGLAKDFAFNLGPRLQWYLKLKSWWATNYVSDWWEEYIYLRGRGPIMVNSNYFAMDFLNLSPTTLQAARAGNVIHAILLYRKKLDRQEIKPILLMGSTVPLCSAQWERMFNTSRIPGEESDTLQHVKDSKHIVVYHKGRYFKVWLYHDGRLLKPREIEQQMQRILDDDSEPQAGEQKLAALTAGDRVPWAKARQAYFSRGKNKQSLDAVEKAAFFVTLDDVEQGYRKEDPVRSLDAYAKSLIHGRCYDRWFDKTFTLIVFKNGRMGLNAEHSWADAPIVGHLWENVMATEYLELGYSEDGHCKGDTNKNIPIPTKLQWEIPEACQEVIERSLSTATALADDVDFYSFFFDTFGKGLIKKAKTSPDAFVQLALQLAHYRDMGKFSLTYEASMTRLFREGRTETVRSCTIESCNFVQTMEDPTESNENKLKFFRLAAAKHQHLYRLAMTGAGIDRHLFCLYVVSKYLAVDSPFLKEVLSEPWRLSTSQTPQQHIDLKKNPEMLSSGGGFGPVADDGYGVSYIILDENSIHFHVSSKISCSETDSHRFGKNIQKAMVDIMGLFNLKSSSDICGLPQTSASVYDEIVMCQLEGGTQILCINSCGTQELKPVHLIPEYHNQHNYLQSDVDNPVTAVLGQFLPVPGELALNEQEFENGHLEPVASTAIFHLESNLHGPVKMTSEGYCDCFANGDFCNNCNCNNCYNNQLHETERFKAIKACLDRNPEAFLPKIGKRKLGEIKPHHNKGCNCKRSGCLKNYCECFEATSCMYILGRSESNVCLSSGAS
;
A
#
# COMPACT_ATOMS: atom_id res chain seq x y z
N MET A 1 -41.03 -21.02 -13.09
CA MET A 1 -41.52 -21.38 -11.73
C MET A 1 -41.04 -22.75 -11.22
N ALA A 2 -40.43 -23.62 -12.06
CA ALA A 2 -39.95 -24.94 -11.63
C ALA A 2 -38.58 -24.94 -10.88
N GLU A 3 -37.77 -23.89 -11.00
CA GLU A 3 -36.42 -23.84 -10.40
C GLU A 3 -36.38 -23.32 -8.95
N ALA A 4 -37.48 -22.75 -8.43
CA ALA A 4 -37.54 -22.29 -7.04
C ALA A 4 -37.67 -23.46 -6.03
N HIS A 5 -37.96 -24.68 -6.48
CA HIS A 5 -38.29 -25.83 -5.64
C HIS A 5 -37.06 -26.57 -5.08
N GLN A 6 -35.85 -26.35 -5.61
CA GLN A 6 -34.64 -27.06 -5.16
C GLN A 6 -33.89 -26.37 -4.00
N ALA A 7 -34.24 -25.13 -3.66
CA ALA A 7 -33.53 -24.34 -2.64
C ALA A 7 -34.27 -24.23 -1.29
N VAL A 8 -35.45 -24.84 -1.14
CA VAL A 8 -36.27 -24.72 0.07
C VAL A 8 -36.08 -25.98 0.92
N ALA A 9 -35.60 -25.82 2.16
CA ALA A 9 -35.49 -26.92 3.12
C ALA A 9 -36.84 -27.58 3.48
N PHE A 10 -37.92 -26.93 3.08
CA PHE A 10 -39.31 -27.33 3.27
C PHE A 10 -40.03 -27.25 1.92
N GLN A 11 -40.42 -28.39 1.37
CA GLN A 11 -41.46 -28.41 0.34
C GLN A 11 -42.82 -28.50 1.04
N PHE A 12 -43.66 -27.49 0.80
CA PHE A 12 -45.03 -27.43 1.31
C PHE A 12 -45.98 -27.65 0.14
N THR A 13 -46.68 -28.79 0.13
CA THR A 13 -47.70 -29.10 -0.87
C THR A 13 -49.02 -29.34 -0.14
N VAL A 14 -50.00 -28.48 -0.40
CA VAL A 14 -51.37 -28.67 0.11
C VAL A 14 -52.07 -29.62 -0.84
N THR A 15 -52.37 -30.82 -0.37
CA THR A 15 -53.17 -31.81 -1.10
C THR A 15 -54.60 -31.85 -0.51
N PRO A 16 -55.60 -32.37 -1.24
CA PRO A 16 -56.97 -32.53 -0.72
C PRO A 16 -57.04 -33.34 0.59
N ASP A 17 -56.04 -34.19 0.85
CA ASP A 17 -55.95 -35.06 2.03
C ASP A 17 -55.10 -34.48 3.17
N GLY A 18 -54.57 -33.25 3.02
CA GLY A 18 -53.78 -32.55 4.05
C GLY A 18 -52.48 -31.93 3.56
N ILE A 19 -51.66 -31.48 4.52
CA ILE A 19 -50.36 -30.85 4.28
C ILE A 19 -49.28 -31.93 4.13
N ASP A 20 -48.69 -32.08 2.93
CA ASP A 20 -47.52 -32.92 2.71
C ASP A 20 -46.23 -32.09 2.87
N LEU A 21 -45.36 -32.51 3.78
CA LEU A 21 -44.17 -31.78 4.22
C LEU A 21 -42.94 -32.65 3.98
N ARG A 22 -42.28 -32.47 2.83
CA ARG A 22 -41.03 -33.19 2.50
C ARG A 22 -39.82 -32.42 3.02
N MET A 23 -39.14 -32.99 4.02
CA MET A 23 -37.90 -32.45 4.58
C MET A 23 -36.68 -33.02 3.87
N SER A 24 -35.83 -32.15 3.31
CA SER A 24 -34.52 -32.57 2.79
C SER A 24 -33.51 -32.66 3.94
N HIS A 25 -33.06 -33.87 4.27
CA HIS A 25 -32.04 -34.10 5.30
C HIS A 25 -30.74 -33.34 5.02
N GLU A 26 -30.33 -33.24 3.76
CA GLU A 26 -29.14 -32.49 3.37
C GLU A 26 -29.34 -30.98 3.57
N ALA A 27 -30.52 -30.43 3.23
CA ALA A 27 -30.83 -29.02 3.49
C ALA A 27 -30.85 -28.70 5.00
N LEU A 28 -31.41 -29.59 5.83
CA LEU A 28 -31.39 -29.45 7.29
C LEU A 28 -29.96 -29.52 7.86
N ARG A 29 -29.12 -30.42 7.34
CA ARG A 29 -27.69 -30.50 7.70
C ARG A 29 -26.97 -29.19 7.35
N GLN A 30 -27.24 -28.61 6.18
CA GLN A 30 -26.64 -27.34 5.76
C GLN A 30 -27.14 -26.16 6.61
N ILE A 31 -28.42 -26.13 6.97
CA ILE A 31 -28.97 -25.15 7.93
C ILE A 31 -28.28 -25.28 9.28
N TYR A 32 -28.12 -26.50 9.79
CA TYR A 32 -27.42 -26.78 11.04
C TYR A 32 -25.96 -26.32 10.99
N LEU A 33 -25.19 -26.72 9.97
CA LEU A 33 -23.78 -26.33 9.81
C LEU A 33 -23.63 -24.80 9.66
N SER A 34 -24.50 -24.16 8.88
CA SER A 34 -24.57 -22.70 8.75
C SER A 34 -24.89 -22.03 10.10
N GLY A 35 -25.80 -22.62 10.89
CA GLY A 35 -26.14 -22.19 12.24
C GLY A 35 -24.95 -22.28 13.19
N VAL A 36 -24.26 -23.43 13.23
CA VAL A 36 -23.07 -23.66 14.06
C VAL A 36 -21.95 -22.69 13.70
N HIS A 37 -21.67 -22.48 12.40
CA HIS A 37 -20.64 -21.53 11.97
C HIS A 37 -21.00 -20.08 12.26
N SER A 38 -22.26 -19.70 12.07
CA SER A 38 -22.76 -18.38 12.46
C SER A 38 -22.60 -18.15 13.96
N TRP A 39 -22.96 -19.14 14.78
CA TRP A 39 -22.79 -19.08 16.23
C TRP A 39 -21.30 -19.01 16.62
N LYS A 40 -20.42 -19.82 16.01
CA LYS A 40 -18.98 -19.76 16.21
C LYS A 40 -18.40 -18.39 15.85
N LYS A 41 -18.83 -17.79 14.72
CA LYS A 41 -18.43 -16.45 14.30
C LYS A 41 -18.88 -15.40 15.31
N LYS A 42 -20.15 -15.43 15.73
CA LYS A 42 -20.71 -14.54 16.76
C LYS A 42 -19.97 -14.68 18.08
N PHE A 43 -19.68 -15.90 18.50
CA PHE A 43 -18.91 -16.18 19.72
C PHE A 43 -17.48 -15.65 19.64
N ILE A 44 -16.77 -15.85 18.50
CA ILE A 44 -15.43 -15.28 18.30
C ILE A 44 -15.48 -13.75 18.37
N ARG A 45 -16.43 -13.10 17.69
CA ARG A 45 -16.60 -11.64 17.75
C ARG A 45 -16.89 -11.15 19.17
N PHE A 46 -17.77 -11.84 19.90
CA PHE A 46 -18.08 -11.53 21.30
C PHE A 46 -16.84 -11.69 22.20
N LYS A 47 -16.15 -12.83 22.11
CA LYS A 47 -14.90 -13.10 22.82
C LYS A 47 -13.85 -12.03 22.54
N ASN A 48 -13.65 -11.69 21.26
CA ASN A 48 -12.69 -10.66 20.85
C ASN A 48 -13.11 -9.27 21.34
N GLY A 49 -14.41 -8.99 21.34
CA GLY A 49 -14.98 -7.77 21.93
C GLY A 49 -14.69 -7.66 23.43
N ILE A 50 -14.76 -8.77 24.17
CA ILE A 50 -14.33 -8.79 25.59
C ILE A 50 -12.82 -8.59 25.70
N ILE A 51 -12.01 -9.34 24.93
CA ILE A 51 -10.53 -9.27 25.00
C ILE A 51 -10.04 -7.85 24.71
N THR A 52 -10.50 -7.24 23.62
CA THR A 52 -10.18 -5.85 23.28
C THR A 52 -10.83 -4.87 24.27
N GLY A 53 -12.05 -5.17 24.70
CA GLY A 53 -12.82 -4.42 25.69
C GLY A 53 -12.25 -4.41 27.11
N VAL A 54 -11.24 -5.23 27.42
CA VAL A 54 -10.49 -5.21 28.70
C VAL A 54 -8.99 -4.93 28.55
N TYR A 55 -8.50 -4.78 27.31
CA TYR A 55 -7.10 -4.43 27.01
C TYR A 55 -6.73 -3.05 27.61
N PRO A 56 -5.51 -2.84 28.16
CA PRO A 56 -4.29 -3.66 28.07
C PRO A 56 -4.22 -4.86 29.03
N ALA A 57 -5.23 -5.08 29.88
CA ALA A 57 -5.30 -6.26 30.72
C ALA A 57 -5.83 -7.47 29.94
N SER A 58 -6.02 -8.59 30.64
CA SER A 58 -6.54 -9.84 30.06
C SER A 58 -7.61 -10.46 30.96
N PRO A 59 -8.54 -11.26 30.44
CA PRO A 59 -9.49 -12.01 31.28
C PRO A 59 -8.79 -12.89 32.33
N SER A 60 -7.60 -13.41 32.04
CA SER A 60 -6.78 -14.14 33.02
C SER A 60 -6.30 -13.28 34.19
N SER A 61 -6.07 -11.97 33.98
CA SER A 61 -5.67 -11.08 35.08
C SER A 61 -6.80 -10.83 36.08
N TRP A 62 -8.07 -10.93 35.66
CA TRP A 62 -9.22 -10.89 36.57
C TRP A 62 -9.15 -12.05 37.56
N LEU A 63 -8.91 -13.26 37.05
CA LEU A 63 -8.79 -14.45 37.90
C LEU A 63 -7.66 -14.29 38.91
N ILE A 64 -6.50 -13.75 38.50
CA ILE A 64 -5.37 -13.51 39.41
C ILE A 64 -5.75 -12.52 40.53
N VAL A 65 -6.45 -11.41 40.20
CA VAL A 65 -6.89 -10.44 41.20
C VAL A 65 -7.91 -11.06 42.15
N VAL A 66 -8.91 -11.78 41.63
CA VAL A 66 -9.94 -12.43 42.45
C VAL A 66 -9.33 -13.51 43.35
N VAL A 67 -8.47 -14.38 42.82
CA VAL A 67 -7.78 -15.40 43.62
C VAL A 67 -6.91 -14.74 44.68
N GLY A 68 -6.18 -13.67 44.35
CA GLY A 68 -5.40 -12.91 45.32
C GLY A 68 -6.26 -12.37 46.46
N VAL A 69 -7.38 -11.72 46.15
CA VAL A 69 -8.34 -11.22 47.15
C VAL A 69 -8.89 -12.38 47.99
N MET A 70 -9.32 -13.47 47.37
CA MET A 70 -9.86 -14.64 48.07
C MET A 70 -8.81 -15.31 48.98
N SER A 71 -7.56 -15.41 48.54
CA SER A 71 -6.46 -15.94 49.35
C SER A 71 -6.17 -15.06 50.55
N THR A 72 -6.18 -13.73 50.40
CA THR A 72 -6.01 -12.82 51.54
C THR A 72 -7.16 -12.92 52.54
N MET A 73 -8.40 -13.04 52.04
CA MET A 73 -9.57 -13.27 52.90
C MET A 73 -9.47 -14.60 53.66
N TYR A 74 -9.00 -15.66 53.01
CA TYR A 74 -8.76 -16.95 53.67
C TYR A 74 -7.67 -16.86 54.75
N ALA A 75 -6.62 -16.07 54.48
CA ALA A 75 -5.59 -15.74 55.46
C ALA A 75 -6.04 -14.75 56.55
N LYS A 76 -7.32 -14.35 56.58
CA LYS A 76 -7.90 -13.36 57.50
C LYS A 76 -7.25 -11.97 57.44
N ILE A 77 -6.70 -11.62 56.28
CA ILE A 77 -6.17 -10.27 55.99
C ILE A 77 -7.18 -9.60 55.07
N ASP A 78 -7.71 -8.44 55.47
CA ASP A 78 -8.64 -7.67 54.63
C ASP A 78 -7.87 -6.66 53.75
N PRO A 79 -7.66 -6.93 52.45
CA PRO A 79 -6.98 -5.99 51.55
C PRO A 79 -7.86 -4.80 51.16
N SER A 80 -9.15 -4.82 51.51
CA SER A 80 -10.15 -3.85 51.05
C SER A 80 -10.40 -2.71 52.04
N LEU A 81 -9.70 -2.71 53.18
CA LEU A 81 -9.87 -1.74 54.26
C LEU A 81 -11.35 -1.63 54.72
N GLY A 82 -12.05 -2.76 54.86
CA GLY A 82 -13.44 -2.84 55.33
C GLY A 82 -14.51 -2.75 54.25
N ILE A 83 -14.17 -2.55 52.97
CA ILE A 83 -15.15 -2.48 51.88
C ILE A 83 -15.84 -3.83 51.65
N ILE A 84 -15.11 -4.95 51.70
CA ILE A 84 -15.67 -6.30 51.56
C ILE A 84 -16.71 -6.56 52.65
N ALA A 85 -16.42 -6.18 53.90
CA ALA A 85 -17.36 -6.31 55.01
C ALA A 85 -18.64 -5.46 54.79
N LYS A 86 -18.49 -4.26 54.20
CA LYS A 86 -19.63 -3.40 53.86
C LYS A 86 -20.50 -4.00 52.74
N ILE A 87 -19.89 -4.58 51.70
CA ILE A 87 -20.59 -5.30 50.64
C ILE A 87 -21.35 -6.48 51.24
N ASN A 88 -20.69 -7.27 52.11
CA ASN A 88 -21.30 -8.40 52.78
C ASN A 88 -22.57 -7.99 53.55
N ARG A 89 -22.48 -6.96 54.41
CA ARG A 89 -23.66 -6.42 55.14
C ARG A 89 -24.80 -5.96 54.23
N THR A 90 -24.50 -5.52 53.01
CA THR A 90 -25.50 -5.10 52.02
C THR A 90 -26.13 -6.29 51.30
N LEU A 91 -25.42 -7.42 51.20
CA LEU A 91 -25.97 -8.67 50.66
C LEU A 91 -26.84 -9.40 51.68
N ASP A 92 -26.59 -9.19 52.98
CA ASP A 92 -27.32 -9.82 54.09
C ASP A 92 -28.81 -9.44 54.12
N THR A 93 -29.17 -8.25 53.62
CA THR A 93 -30.57 -7.80 53.50
C THR A 93 -31.42 -8.63 52.53
N THR A 94 -30.81 -9.53 51.76
CA THR A 94 -31.55 -10.40 50.82
C THR A 94 -32.03 -11.71 51.45
N GLY A 95 -31.51 -12.15 52.61
CA GLY A 95 -32.01 -13.33 53.35
C GLY A 95 -31.86 -14.71 52.66
N TYR A 96 -31.41 -14.78 51.40
CA TYR A 96 -31.36 -16.00 50.60
C TYR A 96 -29.98 -16.71 50.57
N MET A 97 -28.93 -16.18 51.22
CA MET A 97 -27.55 -16.70 51.11
C MET A 97 -26.93 -17.03 52.48
N SER A 98 -26.11 -18.10 52.54
CA SER A 98 -25.33 -18.45 53.74
C SER A 98 -24.12 -17.52 53.94
N ASN A 99 -23.63 -17.40 55.17
CA ASN A 99 -22.46 -16.54 55.50
C ASN A 99 -21.20 -16.88 54.68
N GLN A 100 -21.00 -18.16 54.34
CA GLN A 100 -19.88 -18.56 53.48
C GLN A 100 -20.06 -18.06 52.05
N THR A 101 -21.27 -18.23 51.50
CA THR A 101 -21.61 -17.73 50.15
C THR A 101 -21.52 -16.21 50.08
N GLN A 102 -22.01 -15.48 51.09
CA GLN A 102 -21.93 -14.03 51.17
C GLN A 102 -20.47 -13.52 51.16
N ASN A 103 -19.58 -14.19 51.90
CA ASN A 103 -18.15 -13.84 51.91
C ASN A 103 -17.50 -14.07 50.53
N ILE A 104 -17.79 -15.20 49.88
CA ILE A 104 -17.26 -15.51 48.55
C ILE A 104 -17.76 -14.48 47.52
N VAL A 105 -19.07 -14.21 47.50
CA VAL A 105 -19.67 -13.23 46.58
C VAL A 105 -19.10 -11.83 46.81
N SER A 106 -18.96 -11.41 48.08
CA SER A 106 -18.37 -10.11 48.42
C SER A 106 -16.91 -9.99 47.96
N GLY A 107 -16.12 -11.05 48.14
CA GLY A 107 -14.73 -11.12 47.65
C GLY A 107 -14.63 -11.06 46.13
N ILE A 108 -15.50 -11.77 45.41
CA ILE A 108 -15.57 -11.74 43.94
C ILE A 108 -16.01 -10.35 43.44
N LEU A 109 -17.03 -9.74 44.04
CA LEU A 109 -17.51 -8.41 43.67
C LEU A 109 -16.43 -7.36 43.89
N PHE A 110 -15.77 -7.37 45.05
CA PHE A 110 -14.66 -6.47 45.33
C PHE A 110 -13.48 -6.70 44.38
N GLY A 111 -13.05 -7.96 44.20
CA GLY A 111 -11.95 -8.29 43.29
C GLY A 111 -12.23 -7.90 41.85
N THR A 112 -13.49 -8.04 41.39
CA THR A 112 -13.92 -7.58 40.07
C THR A 112 -13.91 -6.05 39.98
N GLY A 113 -14.41 -5.34 40.99
CA GLY A 113 -14.37 -3.88 41.05
C GLY A 113 -12.95 -3.33 41.06
N LEU A 114 -12.06 -3.92 41.85
CA LEU A 114 -10.63 -3.60 41.88
C LEU A 114 -9.98 -3.84 40.52
N TRP A 115 -10.26 -4.98 39.88
CA TRP A 115 -9.75 -5.29 38.55
C TRP A 115 -10.22 -4.29 37.48
N ILE A 116 -11.50 -3.91 37.50
CA ILE A 116 -12.04 -2.86 36.60
C ILE A 116 -11.32 -1.53 36.85
N ALA A 117 -11.16 -1.12 38.11
CA ALA A 117 -10.45 0.12 38.46
C ALA A 117 -8.99 0.11 37.98
N LEU A 118 -8.30 -1.02 38.12
CA LEU A 118 -6.95 -1.22 37.59
C LEU A 118 -6.91 -1.09 36.06
N ILE A 119 -7.86 -1.69 35.33
CA ILE A 119 -7.94 -1.58 33.87
C ILE A 119 -8.15 -0.13 33.45
N VAL A 120 -9.13 0.55 34.05
CA VAL A 120 -9.44 1.95 33.74
C VAL A 120 -8.20 2.82 33.99
N THR A 121 -7.49 2.57 35.09
CA THR A 121 -6.24 3.26 35.41
C THR A 121 -5.16 2.98 34.37
N MET A 122 -4.89 1.71 34.02
CA MET A 122 -3.90 1.35 33.00
C MET A 122 -4.23 1.95 31.63
N ARG A 123 -5.51 1.97 31.24
CA ARG A 123 -5.98 2.60 30.00
C ARG A 123 -5.73 4.10 30.00
N TYR A 124 -6.10 4.77 31.09
CA TYR A 124 -5.88 6.19 31.23
C TYR A 124 -4.39 6.52 31.19
N SER A 125 -3.55 5.75 31.91
CA SER A 125 -2.10 5.88 31.85
C SER A 125 -1.55 5.69 30.44
N LEU A 126 -1.97 4.63 29.74
CA LEU A 126 -1.57 4.40 28.35
C LEU A 126 -2.03 5.54 27.43
N LYS A 127 -3.25 6.05 27.61
CA LYS A 127 -3.76 7.21 26.86
C LYS A 127 -2.96 8.48 27.13
N MET A 128 -2.58 8.75 28.37
CA MET A 128 -1.73 9.88 28.72
C MET A 128 -0.34 9.73 28.11
N LEU A 129 0.25 8.53 28.15
CA LEU A 129 1.51 8.25 27.49
C LEU A 129 1.41 8.46 25.98
N LEU A 130 0.36 7.95 25.33
CA LEU A 130 0.15 8.11 23.88
C LEU A 130 -0.21 9.55 23.47
N SER A 131 -0.68 10.38 24.41
CA SER A 131 -0.90 11.82 24.16
C SER A 131 0.41 12.61 24.00
N TYR A 132 1.55 12.05 24.44
CA TYR A 132 2.84 12.69 24.26
C TYR A 132 3.37 12.47 22.84
N HIS A 133 3.55 13.56 22.10
CA HIS A 133 4.04 13.55 20.72
C HIS A 133 5.40 14.24 20.54
N GLY A 134 6.05 14.67 21.62
CA GLY A 134 7.35 15.36 21.54
C GLY A 134 8.45 14.54 20.87
N TRP A 135 8.30 13.21 20.85
CA TRP A 135 9.19 12.29 20.14
C TRP A 135 9.23 12.51 18.62
N MET A 136 8.16 13.04 18.00
CA MET A 136 8.17 13.33 16.55
C MET A 136 9.04 14.52 16.17
N PHE A 137 9.29 15.42 17.12
CA PHE A 137 10.11 16.62 16.90
C PHE A 137 11.57 16.41 17.33
N ALA A 138 11.93 15.24 17.84
CA ALA A 138 13.31 14.91 18.17
C ALA A 138 14.16 14.74 16.90
N GLU A 139 15.42 15.17 16.95
CA GLU A 139 16.38 14.92 15.87
C GLU A 139 16.58 13.42 15.66
N HIS A 140 16.66 13.02 14.39
CA HIS A 140 16.90 11.62 14.02
C HIS A 140 18.21 11.12 14.64
N GLY A 141 18.14 9.97 15.32
CA GLY A 141 19.28 9.33 15.98
C GLY A 141 19.62 9.87 17.37
N LYS A 142 19.01 10.98 17.83
CA LYS A 142 19.24 11.58 19.15
C LYS A 142 17.99 11.54 20.03
N LEU A 143 17.50 10.33 20.33
CA LEU A 143 16.40 10.18 21.29
C LEU A 143 16.87 10.56 22.70
N SER A 144 16.20 11.52 23.32
CA SER A 144 16.46 11.92 24.70
C SER A 144 16.25 10.75 25.68
N ALA A 145 16.92 10.78 26.84
CA ALA A 145 16.70 9.78 27.89
C ALA A 145 15.23 9.75 28.34
N GLY A 146 14.57 10.91 28.39
CA GLY A 146 13.14 11.03 28.67
C GLY A 146 12.27 10.30 27.63
N THR A 147 12.55 10.46 26.33
CA THR A 147 11.83 9.75 25.27
C THR A 147 12.06 8.23 25.34
N LYS A 148 13.28 7.78 25.65
CA LYS A 148 13.57 6.35 25.85
C LYS A 148 12.80 5.77 27.04
N CYS A 149 12.75 6.51 28.15
CA CYS A 149 11.96 6.14 29.34
C CYS A 149 10.47 6.06 28.98
N TRP A 150 9.93 7.09 28.31
CA TRP A 150 8.55 7.09 27.81
C TRP A 150 8.25 5.89 26.91
N MET A 151 9.12 5.55 25.94
CA MET A 151 8.95 4.37 25.08
C MET A 151 8.89 3.07 25.91
N ALA A 152 9.74 2.93 26.92
CA ALA A 152 9.73 1.79 27.81
C ALA A 152 8.40 1.70 28.59
N LEU A 153 7.89 2.83 29.08
CA LEU A 153 6.59 2.91 29.73
C LEU A 153 5.45 2.55 28.76
N VAL A 154 5.42 3.10 27.55
CA VAL A 154 4.41 2.73 26.55
C VAL A 154 4.41 1.23 26.32
N LYS A 155 5.59 0.60 26.15
CA LYS A 155 5.70 -0.86 25.99
C LYS A 155 5.22 -1.63 27.21
N LEU A 156 5.55 -1.17 28.42
CA LEU A 156 5.09 -1.78 29.67
C LEU A 156 3.56 -1.77 29.80
N PHE A 157 2.93 -0.65 29.44
CA PHE A 157 1.49 -0.46 29.53
C PHE A 157 0.70 -1.00 28.33
N SER A 158 1.35 -1.34 27.21
CA SER A 158 0.72 -1.86 25.98
C SER A 158 0.40 -3.36 26.01
N GLY A 159 0.40 -4.01 27.18
CA GLY A 159 0.00 -5.43 27.30
C GLY A 159 0.80 -6.40 26.39
N ARG A 160 0.32 -7.64 26.26
CA ARG A 160 0.97 -8.67 25.41
C ARG A 160 -0.01 -9.11 24.31
N LYS A 161 0.47 -9.20 23.07
CA LYS A 161 -0.27 -9.68 21.87
C LYS A 161 -1.55 -8.87 21.56
N PRO A 162 -1.42 -7.60 21.12
CA PRO A 162 -2.57 -6.80 20.74
C PRO A 162 -3.27 -7.37 19.49
N MET A 163 -4.61 -7.33 19.50
CA MET A 163 -5.48 -7.56 18.34
C MET A 163 -5.71 -6.24 17.60
N LEU A 164 -6.24 -6.30 16.37
CA LEU A 164 -6.43 -5.13 15.49
C LEU A 164 -7.01 -3.88 16.20
N TYR A 165 -8.02 -4.08 17.05
CA TYR A 165 -8.73 -3.01 17.75
C TYR A 165 -8.33 -2.83 19.22
N SER A 166 -7.32 -3.55 19.72
CA SER A 166 -6.90 -3.49 21.13
C SER A 166 -6.62 -2.06 21.63
N PHE A 167 -5.98 -1.23 20.81
CA PHE A 167 -5.59 0.12 21.23
C PHE A 167 -6.71 1.17 21.09
N GLN A 168 -7.85 0.89 20.44
CA GLN A 168 -8.83 1.92 20.08
C GLN A 168 -9.36 2.73 21.27
N THR A 169 -9.55 2.09 22.43
CA THR A 169 -10.01 2.75 23.65
C THR A 169 -8.91 3.54 24.37
N SER A 170 -7.64 3.24 24.09
CA SER A 170 -6.46 3.85 24.72
C SER A 170 -5.84 4.95 23.86
N LEU A 171 -6.26 5.10 22.59
CA LEU A 171 -5.79 6.18 21.74
C LEU A 171 -6.28 7.55 22.25
N PRO A 172 -5.45 8.61 22.13
CA PRO A 172 -5.86 9.96 22.47
C PRO A 172 -6.95 10.47 21.50
N ARG A 173 -7.70 11.48 21.94
CA ARG A 173 -8.60 12.23 21.05
C ARG A 173 -7.78 13.27 20.29
N LEU A 174 -8.20 13.61 19.08
CA LEU A 174 -7.58 14.68 18.29
C LEU A 174 -7.68 16.01 19.06
N PRO A 175 -6.58 16.73 19.30
CA PRO A 175 -6.60 18.00 19.99
C PRO A 175 -7.26 19.09 19.13
N VAL A 176 -7.91 20.06 19.78
CA VAL A 176 -8.42 21.27 19.12
C VAL A 176 -7.33 22.35 19.21
N PRO A 177 -6.70 22.77 18.10
CA PRO A 177 -5.67 23.80 18.12
C PRO A 177 -6.20 25.15 18.63
N ALA A 178 -5.30 26.05 19.05
CA ALA A 178 -5.70 27.43 19.34
C ALA A 178 -6.02 28.18 18.03
N VAL A 179 -7.05 29.02 18.05
CA VAL A 179 -7.43 29.87 16.89
C VAL A 179 -6.26 30.75 16.47
N LYS A 180 -5.61 31.42 17.43
CA LYS A 180 -4.45 32.28 17.17
C LYS A 180 -3.34 31.55 16.42
N ASP A 181 -2.97 30.36 16.87
CA ASP A 181 -1.89 29.58 16.23
C ASP A 181 -2.29 29.11 14.83
N THR A 182 -3.58 28.81 14.63
CA THR A 182 -4.13 28.39 13.33
C THR A 182 -4.12 29.54 12.35
N VAL A 183 -4.58 30.72 12.78
CA VAL A 183 -4.60 31.95 11.98
C VAL A 183 -3.19 32.40 11.61
N ASN A 184 -2.25 32.39 12.57
CA ASN A 184 -0.87 32.76 12.30
C ASN A 184 -0.23 31.85 11.24
N ARG A 185 -0.44 30.53 11.36
CA ARG A 185 0.07 29.55 10.39
C ARG A 185 -0.63 29.64 9.03
N TYR A 186 -1.92 29.96 9.02
CA TYR A 186 -2.65 30.25 7.78
C TYR A 186 -2.02 31.44 7.06
N LEU A 187 -1.83 32.58 7.74
CA LEU A 187 -1.22 33.78 7.17
C LEU A 187 0.19 33.50 6.64
N GLU A 188 1.01 32.76 7.39
CA GLU A 188 2.32 32.31 6.91
C GLU A 188 2.22 31.47 5.62
N SER A 189 1.22 30.60 5.53
CA SER A 189 1.04 29.70 4.38
C SER A 189 0.55 30.40 3.10
N VAL A 190 -0.23 31.48 3.23
CA VAL A 190 -0.78 32.19 2.06
C VAL A 190 0.05 33.38 1.63
N ARG A 191 1.03 33.80 2.45
CA ARG A 191 1.92 34.89 2.09
C ARG A 191 2.57 34.77 0.71
N PRO A 192 3.07 33.61 0.25
CA PRO A 192 3.66 33.49 -1.09
C PRO A 192 2.62 33.42 -2.23
N LEU A 193 1.31 33.38 -1.91
CA LEU A 193 0.22 33.23 -2.88
C LEU A 193 -0.51 34.56 -3.17
N MET A 194 -0.17 35.63 -2.44
CA MET A 194 -0.88 36.91 -2.47
C MET A 194 0.11 38.06 -2.61
N ASP A 195 -0.31 39.13 -3.29
CA ASP A 195 0.43 40.38 -3.28
C ASP A 195 0.34 41.11 -1.92
N ASP A 196 1.03 42.24 -1.79
CA ASP A 196 1.09 43.01 -0.53
C ASP A 196 -0.23 43.66 -0.13
N GLU A 197 -1.09 44.01 -1.09
CA GLU A 197 -2.39 44.61 -0.82
C GLU A 197 -3.40 43.54 -0.39
N GLU A 198 -3.48 42.45 -1.14
CA GLU A 198 -4.29 41.27 -0.84
C GLU A 198 -3.92 40.69 0.52
N PHE A 199 -2.62 40.53 0.80
CA PHE A 199 -2.14 39.99 2.07
C PHE A 199 -2.51 40.91 3.24
N ARG A 200 -2.38 42.24 3.11
CA ARG A 200 -2.79 43.19 4.16
C ARG A 200 -4.29 43.10 4.45
N ARG A 201 -5.12 42.96 3.42
CA ARG A 201 -6.56 42.76 3.59
C ARG A 201 -6.87 41.45 4.31
N MET A 202 -6.26 40.34 3.86
CA MET A 202 -6.43 39.03 4.49
C MET A 202 -5.95 39.02 5.94
N GLU A 203 -4.83 39.67 6.23
CA GLU A 203 -4.33 39.84 7.60
C GLU A 203 -5.33 40.58 8.48
N GLY A 204 -5.96 41.64 7.97
CA GLY A 204 -7.04 42.35 8.65
C GLY A 204 -8.22 41.44 8.99
N LEU A 205 -8.73 40.68 8.01
CA LEU A 205 -9.83 39.73 8.20
C LEU A 205 -9.48 38.63 9.21
N ALA A 206 -8.26 38.09 9.11
CA ALA A 206 -7.81 37.00 9.95
C ALA A 206 -7.60 37.45 11.41
N LYS A 207 -7.06 38.66 11.63
CA LYS A 207 -6.91 39.27 12.96
C LYS A 207 -8.27 39.59 13.59
N ASP A 208 -9.18 40.17 12.83
CA ASP A 208 -10.56 40.43 13.29
C ASP A 208 -11.25 39.13 13.70
N PHE A 209 -11.18 38.10 12.85
CA PHE A 209 -11.71 36.78 13.15
C PHE A 209 -11.11 36.20 14.43
N ALA A 210 -9.78 36.23 14.57
CA ALA A 210 -9.09 35.66 15.72
C ALA A 210 -9.45 36.35 17.06
N PHE A 211 -9.75 37.65 17.03
CA PHE A 211 -10.11 38.43 18.21
C PHE A 211 -11.62 38.34 18.54
N ASN A 212 -12.48 38.41 17.53
CA ASN A 212 -13.92 38.51 17.69
C ASN A 212 -14.63 37.14 17.58
N LEU A 213 -14.91 36.69 16.36
CA LEU A 213 -15.79 35.52 16.13
C LEU A 213 -15.13 34.17 16.49
N GLY A 214 -13.83 34.04 16.21
CA GLY A 214 -13.06 32.81 16.38
C GLY A 214 -13.15 32.19 17.79
N PRO A 215 -12.93 32.95 18.88
CA PRO A 215 -13.09 32.45 20.25
C PRO A 215 -14.47 31.88 20.56
N ARG A 216 -15.54 32.49 20.01
CA ARG A 216 -16.92 32.00 20.17
C ARG A 216 -17.10 30.66 19.46
N LEU A 217 -16.66 30.53 18.21
CA LEU A 217 -16.73 29.27 17.45
C LEU A 217 -15.87 28.17 18.10
N GLN A 218 -14.68 28.53 18.56
CA GLN A 218 -13.76 27.66 19.29
C GLN A 218 -14.39 27.03 20.52
N TRP A 219 -15.25 27.77 21.23
CA TRP A 219 -15.92 27.26 22.42
C TRP A 219 -16.84 26.09 22.11
N TYR A 220 -17.67 26.21 21.06
CA TYR A 220 -18.51 25.11 20.60
C TYR A 220 -17.68 23.92 20.07
N LEU A 221 -16.56 24.19 19.42
CA LEU A 221 -15.68 23.13 18.94
C LEU A 221 -15.01 22.35 20.09
N LYS A 222 -14.56 23.05 21.13
CA LYS A 222 -14.09 22.44 22.39
C LYS A 222 -15.18 21.62 23.04
N LEU A 223 -16.42 22.15 23.09
CA LEU A 223 -17.58 21.40 23.55
C LEU A 223 -17.69 20.10 22.74
N LYS A 224 -17.80 20.15 21.40
CA LYS A 224 -17.84 18.93 20.55
C LYS A 224 -16.72 17.93 20.87
N SER A 225 -15.49 18.40 21.09
CA SER A 225 -14.34 17.52 21.42
C SER A 225 -14.48 16.74 22.75
N TRP A 226 -15.33 17.20 23.67
CA TRP A 226 -15.59 16.52 24.94
C TRP A 226 -16.59 15.36 24.79
N TRP A 227 -17.57 15.47 23.89
CA TRP A 227 -18.59 14.43 23.66
C TRP A 227 -18.24 13.50 22.49
N ALA A 228 -17.64 14.02 21.43
CA ALA A 228 -17.25 13.22 20.27
C ALA A 228 -15.98 12.39 20.53
N THR A 229 -15.87 11.25 19.87
CA THR A 229 -14.65 10.43 19.81
C THR A 229 -13.53 11.15 19.07
N ASN A 230 -13.89 11.86 18.00
CA ASN A 230 -13.06 12.77 17.23
C ASN A 230 -13.95 13.95 16.77
N TYR A 231 -13.46 15.19 16.88
CA TYR A 231 -14.27 16.36 16.54
C TYR A 231 -14.31 16.67 15.03
N VAL A 232 -13.51 15.98 14.22
CA VAL A 232 -13.40 16.21 12.77
C VAL A 232 -14.11 15.13 11.97
N SER A 233 -13.93 13.85 12.33
CA SER A 233 -14.16 12.73 11.42
C SER A 233 -15.58 12.59 10.89
N ASP A 234 -16.59 12.81 11.72
CA ASP A 234 -18.00 12.74 11.32
C ASP A 234 -18.38 13.88 10.36
N TRP A 235 -17.98 15.10 10.67
CA TRP A 235 -18.18 16.25 9.80
C TRP A 235 -17.36 16.16 8.50
N TRP A 236 -16.16 15.62 8.56
CA TRP A 236 -15.33 15.41 7.37
C TRP A 236 -15.96 14.39 6.42
N GLU A 237 -16.43 13.26 6.94
CA GLU A 237 -17.18 12.25 6.16
C GLU A 237 -18.45 12.86 5.54
N GLU A 238 -19.24 13.57 6.33
CA GLU A 238 -20.51 14.14 5.90
C GLU A 238 -20.36 15.27 4.87
N TYR A 239 -19.63 16.34 5.22
CA TYR A 239 -19.65 17.57 4.43
C TYR A 239 -18.73 17.54 3.22
N ILE A 240 -17.63 16.80 3.26
CA ILE A 240 -16.67 16.76 2.14
C ILE A 240 -17.05 15.69 1.13
N TYR A 241 -17.51 14.54 1.61
CA TYR A 241 -17.84 13.43 0.71
C TYR A 241 -19.34 13.29 0.52
N LEU A 242 -20.10 13.05 1.59
CA LEU A 242 -21.49 12.61 1.47
C LEU A 242 -22.46 13.70 1.00
N ARG A 243 -22.16 14.98 1.24
CA ARG A 243 -22.96 16.12 0.75
C ARG A 243 -22.50 16.65 -0.61
N GLY A 244 -21.35 16.21 -1.15
CA GLY A 244 -20.97 16.48 -2.53
C GLY A 244 -22.02 15.92 -3.50
N ARG A 245 -22.49 16.74 -4.44
CA ARG A 245 -23.61 16.39 -5.37
C ARG A 245 -23.17 16.05 -6.78
N GLY A 246 -21.94 16.40 -7.15
CA GLY A 246 -21.35 16.05 -8.44
C GLY A 246 -20.94 14.58 -8.53
N PRO A 247 -20.49 14.13 -9.71
CA PRO A 247 -20.06 12.76 -9.96
C PRO A 247 -18.88 12.37 -9.07
N ILE A 248 -18.89 11.16 -8.49
CA ILE A 248 -17.82 10.69 -7.60
C ILE A 248 -16.73 9.88 -8.33
N MET A 249 -17.03 9.37 -9.53
CA MET A 249 -16.16 8.48 -10.30
C MET A 249 -14.72 9.00 -10.48
N VAL A 250 -14.59 10.29 -10.82
CA VAL A 250 -13.29 10.97 -11.00
C VAL A 250 -12.99 11.91 -9.83
N ASN A 251 -13.99 12.66 -9.37
CA ASN A 251 -13.80 13.75 -8.41
C ASN A 251 -13.62 13.27 -6.96
N SER A 252 -13.76 11.96 -6.69
CA SER A 252 -13.64 11.41 -5.33
C SER A 252 -13.00 10.03 -5.32
N ASN A 253 -13.43 9.10 -6.18
CA ASN A 253 -12.90 7.75 -6.20
C ASN A 253 -11.43 7.75 -6.65
N TYR A 254 -10.67 6.77 -6.16
CA TYR A 254 -9.28 6.54 -6.54
C TYR A 254 -9.10 5.09 -6.98
N PHE A 255 -7.97 4.81 -7.62
CA PHE A 255 -7.68 3.48 -8.14
C PHE A 255 -6.36 2.92 -7.63
N ALA A 256 -6.17 1.60 -7.77
CA ALA A 256 -4.90 0.92 -7.53
C ALA A 256 -4.61 -0.09 -8.65
N MET A 257 -3.33 -0.19 -9.05
CA MET A 257 -2.83 -1.03 -10.13
C MET A 257 -2.20 -2.33 -9.61
N ASP A 258 -2.18 -3.35 -10.48
CA ASP A 258 -1.45 -4.62 -10.30
C ASP A 258 0.08 -4.40 -10.24
N PHE A 259 0.83 -5.50 -10.16
CA PHE A 259 2.26 -5.49 -10.38
C PHE A 259 2.61 -5.03 -11.80
N LEU A 260 3.70 -4.26 -11.91
CA LEU A 260 4.17 -3.73 -13.19
C LEU A 260 4.60 -4.88 -14.12
N ASN A 261 5.50 -5.74 -13.64
CA ASN A 261 6.19 -6.73 -14.46
C ASN A 261 5.73 -8.19 -14.24
N LEU A 262 4.92 -8.44 -13.22
CA LEU A 262 4.49 -9.78 -12.85
C LEU A 262 3.04 -10.03 -13.31
N SER A 263 2.85 -11.10 -14.10
CA SER A 263 1.53 -11.61 -14.49
C SER A 263 1.48 -13.12 -14.28
N PRO A 264 1.04 -13.60 -13.09
CA PRO A 264 1.11 -15.02 -12.72
C PRO A 264 0.26 -15.97 -13.56
N THR A 265 -0.78 -15.47 -14.23
CA THR A 265 -1.57 -16.22 -15.23
C THR A 265 -2.22 -15.23 -16.19
N THR A 266 -2.46 -15.65 -17.43
CA THR A 266 -3.24 -14.89 -18.42
C THR A 266 -4.72 -15.26 -18.40
N LEU A 267 -5.09 -16.32 -17.67
CA LEU A 267 -6.48 -16.78 -17.58
C LEU A 267 -7.27 -15.88 -16.62
N GLN A 268 -8.17 -15.08 -17.17
CA GLN A 268 -9.02 -14.15 -16.42
C GLN A 268 -9.78 -14.83 -15.26
N ALA A 269 -10.44 -15.97 -15.52
CA ALA A 269 -11.18 -16.71 -14.50
C ALA A 269 -10.27 -17.24 -13.39
N ALA A 270 -9.08 -17.75 -13.73
CA ALA A 270 -8.11 -18.26 -12.78
C ALA A 270 -7.57 -17.14 -11.88
N ARG A 271 -7.19 -16.01 -12.49
CA ARG A 271 -6.74 -14.84 -11.73
C ARG A 271 -7.83 -14.39 -10.76
N ALA A 272 -9.05 -14.18 -11.25
CA ALA A 272 -10.19 -13.83 -10.40
C ALA A 272 -10.41 -14.84 -9.26
N GLY A 273 -10.30 -16.15 -9.54
CA GLY A 273 -10.44 -17.22 -8.55
C GLY A 273 -9.51 -17.08 -7.34
N ASN A 274 -8.20 -16.91 -7.60
CA ASN A 274 -7.21 -16.73 -6.54
C ASN A 274 -7.35 -15.38 -5.83
N VAL A 275 -7.51 -14.27 -6.55
CA VAL A 275 -7.62 -12.92 -5.95
C VAL A 275 -8.85 -12.82 -5.06
N ILE A 276 -10.01 -13.27 -5.54
CA ILE A 276 -11.25 -13.28 -4.74
C ILE A 276 -11.02 -14.12 -3.49
N HIS A 277 -10.40 -15.31 -3.61
CA HIS A 277 -10.09 -16.13 -2.44
C HIS A 277 -9.16 -15.42 -1.45
N ALA A 278 -8.09 -14.77 -1.93
CA ALA A 278 -7.16 -14.01 -1.10
C ALA A 278 -7.84 -12.84 -0.38
N ILE A 279 -8.74 -12.11 -1.05
CA ILE A 279 -9.59 -11.07 -0.43
C ILE A 279 -10.46 -11.68 0.68
N LEU A 280 -11.03 -12.87 0.48
CA LEU A 280 -11.84 -13.54 1.52
C LEU A 280 -10.99 -14.00 2.71
N LEU A 281 -9.75 -14.43 2.49
CA LEU A 281 -8.80 -14.74 3.56
C LEU A 281 -8.47 -13.48 4.37
N TYR A 282 -8.23 -12.35 3.69
CA TYR A 282 -8.04 -11.06 4.35
C TYR A 282 -9.27 -10.66 5.17
N ARG A 283 -10.46 -10.72 4.56
CA ARG A 283 -11.74 -10.44 5.23
C ARG A 283 -11.95 -11.32 6.46
N LYS A 284 -11.58 -12.60 6.39
CA LYS A 284 -11.65 -13.53 7.53
C LYS A 284 -10.69 -13.14 8.66
N LYS A 285 -9.45 -12.75 8.34
CA LYS A 285 -8.48 -12.24 9.32
C LYS A 285 -9.01 -10.95 9.98
N LEU A 286 -9.60 -10.04 9.18
CA LEU A 286 -10.23 -8.81 9.66
C LEU A 286 -11.41 -9.08 10.60
N ASP A 287 -12.36 -9.94 10.20
CA ASP A 287 -13.53 -10.31 11.00
C ASP A 287 -13.15 -10.91 12.36
N ARG A 288 -12.00 -11.58 12.42
CA ARG A 288 -11.42 -12.19 13.63
C ARG A 288 -10.43 -11.26 14.35
N GLN A 289 -10.20 -10.06 13.83
CA GLN A 289 -9.24 -9.08 14.35
C GLN A 289 -7.80 -9.66 14.47
N GLU A 290 -7.46 -10.59 13.58
CA GLU A 290 -6.15 -11.25 13.49
C GLU A 290 -5.12 -10.43 12.69
N ILE A 291 -5.58 -9.40 11.97
CA ILE A 291 -4.69 -8.39 11.39
C ILE A 291 -4.00 -7.64 12.54
N LYS A 292 -2.68 -7.51 12.47
CA LYS A 292 -1.91 -6.84 13.52
C LYS A 292 -2.13 -5.33 13.45
N PRO A 293 -2.22 -4.63 14.59
CA PRO A 293 -2.18 -3.17 14.61
C PRO A 293 -0.89 -2.65 13.95
N ILE A 294 -1.01 -1.57 13.21
CA ILE A 294 0.14 -0.85 12.67
C ILE A 294 0.78 -0.05 13.82
N LEU A 295 2.09 -0.24 14.01
CA LEU A 295 2.86 0.39 15.08
C LEU A 295 4.06 1.15 14.50
N LEU A 296 4.21 2.43 14.84
CA LEU A 296 5.37 3.26 14.53
C LEU A 296 6.53 3.02 15.53
N MET A 297 7.72 3.52 15.19
CA MET A 297 8.94 3.43 16.00
C MET A 297 9.30 2.01 16.46
N GLY A 298 9.33 1.06 15.53
CA GLY A 298 9.75 -0.33 15.82
C GLY A 298 8.87 -0.97 16.89
N SER A 299 7.55 -0.93 16.67
CA SER A 299 6.53 -1.57 17.51
C SER A 299 6.17 -0.86 18.82
N THR A 300 6.19 0.47 18.86
CA THR A 300 5.91 1.23 20.10
C THR A 300 4.59 2.01 20.04
N VAL A 301 4.36 2.81 19.00
CA VAL A 301 3.23 3.75 18.96
C VAL A 301 2.14 3.22 18.02
N PRO A 302 0.94 2.86 18.52
CA PRO A 302 -0.13 2.34 17.68
C PRO A 302 -0.81 3.42 16.85
N LEU A 303 -1.25 3.04 15.65
CA LEU A 303 -2.17 3.82 14.83
C LEU A 303 -3.61 3.35 15.00
N CYS A 304 -4.56 4.25 14.77
CA CYS A 304 -5.99 3.95 14.73
C CYS A 304 -6.31 2.98 13.59
N SER A 305 -7.19 2.02 13.86
CA SER A 305 -7.62 0.96 12.94
C SER A 305 -9.10 1.10 12.55
N ALA A 306 -9.81 2.14 13.00
CA ALA A 306 -11.27 2.25 12.86
C ALA A 306 -11.76 2.12 11.41
N GLN A 307 -11.00 2.64 10.45
CA GLN A 307 -11.37 2.61 9.02
C GLN A 307 -11.52 1.17 8.46
N TRP A 308 -10.87 0.17 9.05
CA TRP A 308 -11.03 -1.24 8.62
C TRP A 308 -12.45 -1.78 8.81
N GLU A 309 -13.23 -1.24 9.74
CA GLU A 309 -14.56 -1.74 10.07
C GLU A 309 -15.50 -1.74 8.85
N ARG A 310 -15.38 -0.73 7.99
CA ARG A 310 -16.28 -0.49 6.85
C ARG A 310 -15.74 -1.02 5.52
N MET A 311 -14.60 -1.69 5.49
CA MET A 311 -13.94 -2.13 4.24
C MET A 311 -14.80 -3.04 3.36
N PHE A 312 -15.54 -3.97 3.99
CA PHE A 312 -16.40 -4.94 3.30
C PHE A 312 -17.86 -4.73 3.67
N ASN A 313 -18.76 -5.21 2.81
CA ASN A 313 -20.21 -5.18 3.03
C ASN A 313 -20.77 -3.75 3.18
N THR A 314 -20.09 -2.79 2.58
CA THR A 314 -20.47 -1.38 2.67
C THR A 314 -20.71 -0.84 1.26
N SER A 315 -21.67 0.04 1.14
CA SER A 315 -21.93 0.83 -0.06
C SER A 315 -22.38 2.23 0.32
N ARG A 316 -22.01 3.21 -0.47
CA ARG A 316 -22.57 4.56 -0.42
C ARG A 316 -23.95 4.55 -1.09
N ILE A 317 -24.95 5.09 -0.40
CA ILE A 317 -26.33 5.15 -0.87
C ILE A 317 -26.64 6.59 -1.24
N PRO A 318 -27.06 6.87 -2.48
CA PRO A 318 -27.37 8.23 -2.90
C PRO A 318 -28.59 8.78 -2.15
N GLY A 319 -28.51 10.04 -1.75
CA GLY A 319 -29.67 10.81 -1.27
C GLY A 319 -29.79 12.13 -2.02
N GLU A 320 -30.92 12.82 -1.91
CA GLU A 320 -31.10 14.11 -2.61
C GLU A 320 -30.19 15.20 -2.02
N GLU A 321 -30.20 15.36 -0.70
CA GLU A 321 -29.38 16.37 -0.01
C GLU A 321 -28.02 15.81 0.44
N SER A 322 -28.02 14.58 0.95
CA SER A 322 -26.83 13.90 1.46
C SER A 322 -26.92 12.41 1.20
N ASP A 323 -25.80 11.82 0.82
CA ASP A 323 -25.64 10.38 0.74
C ASP A 323 -25.46 9.78 2.14
N THR A 324 -25.53 8.45 2.24
CA THR A 324 -25.26 7.73 3.50
C THR A 324 -24.40 6.50 3.24
N LEU A 325 -23.58 6.11 4.21
CA LEU A 325 -22.85 4.84 4.16
C LEU A 325 -23.68 3.71 4.79
N GLN A 326 -24.12 2.76 3.98
CA GLN A 326 -24.77 1.55 4.46
C GLN A 326 -23.73 0.46 4.69
N HIS A 327 -23.54 0.04 5.95
CA HIS A 327 -22.71 -1.11 6.31
C HIS A 327 -23.56 -2.26 6.85
N VAL A 328 -23.41 -3.47 6.30
CA VAL A 328 -24.09 -4.68 6.78
C VAL A 328 -23.13 -5.65 7.47
N LYS A 329 -23.55 -6.19 8.63
CA LYS A 329 -22.66 -6.97 9.51
C LYS A 329 -22.16 -8.27 8.89
N ASP A 330 -22.97 -8.92 8.06
CA ASP A 330 -22.66 -10.21 7.46
C ASP A 330 -23.18 -10.28 6.01
N SER A 331 -22.26 -10.38 5.06
CA SER A 331 -22.54 -10.71 3.66
C SER A 331 -21.89 -12.04 3.26
N LYS A 332 -22.61 -12.87 2.49
CA LYS A 332 -22.18 -14.21 2.08
C LYS A 332 -22.00 -14.34 0.55
N HIS A 333 -22.12 -13.25 -0.18
CA HIS A 333 -22.02 -13.22 -1.64
C HIS A 333 -21.21 -12.01 -2.12
N ILE A 334 -20.74 -12.09 -3.36
CA ILE A 334 -20.30 -10.95 -4.16
C ILE A 334 -21.29 -10.75 -5.31
N VAL A 335 -21.20 -9.60 -5.98
CA VAL A 335 -21.80 -9.41 -7.30
C VAL A 335 -20.69 -9.24 -8.32
N VAL A 336 -20.85 -9.94 -9.44
CA VAL A 336 -19.93 -9.93 -10.58
C VAL A 336 -20.64 -9.30 -11.77
N TYR A 337 -20.00 -8.32 -12.40
CA TYR A 337 -20.40 -7.75 -13.67
C TYR A 337 -19.59 -8.36 -14.82
N HIS A 338 -20.25 -8.73 -15.90
CA HIS A 338 -19.59 -9.10 -17.16
C HIS A 338 -20.50 -8.78 -18.36
N LYS A 339 -19.99 -8.03 -19.35
CA LYS A 339 -20.70 -7.67 -20.59
C LYS A 339 -22.15 -7.22 -20.36
N GLY A 340 -22.34 -6.25 -19.47
CA GLY A 340 -23.66 -5.68 -19.21
C GLY A 340 -24.59 -6.48 -18.31
N ARG A 341 -24.11 -7.57 -17.68
CA ARG A 341 -24.92 -8.50 -16.90
C ARG A 341 -24.39 -8.63 -15.49
N TYR A 342 -25.29 -8.79 -14.53
CA TYR A 342 -24.95 -8.88 -13.11
C TYR A 342 -25.26 -10.25 -12.55
N PHE A 343 -24.31 -10.84 -11.83
CA PHE A 343 -24.43 -12.19 -11.26
C PHE A 343 -24.15 -12.15 -9.76
N LYS A 344 -25.06 -12.72 -8.98
CA LYS A 344 -24.83 -13.00 -7.56
C LYS A 344 -24.06 -14.31 -7.43
N VAL A 345 -22.91 -14.25 -6.78
CA VAL A 345 -22.05 -15.43 -6.54
C VAL A 345 -21.92 -15.66 -5.04
N TRP A 346 -22.35 -16.83 -4.57
CA TRP A 346 -22.19 -17.25 -3.18
C TRP A 346 -20.73 -17.60 -2.89
N LEU A 347 -20.22 -17.19 -1.73
CA LEU A 347 -18.82 -17.36 -1.33
C LEU A 347 -18.56 -18.61 -0.49
N TYR A 348 -19.63 -19.31 -0.10
CA TYR A 348 -19.57 -20.44 0.82
C TYR A 348 -20.38 -21.62 0.27
N HIS A 349 -19.85 -22.83 0.50
CA HIS A 349 -20.51 -24.10 0.21
C HIS A 349 -20.09 -25.09 1.30
N ASP A 350 -21.01 -25.92 1.79
CA ASP A 350 -20.77 -26.87 2.91
C ASP A 350 -20.15 -26.22 4.16
N GLY A 351 -20.58 -25.00 4.47
CA GLY A 351 -20.09 -24.23 5.60
C GLY A 351 -18.64 -23.73 5.48
N ARG A 352 -17.92 -24.03 4.40
CA ARG A 352 -16.56 -23.50 4.13
C ARG A 352 -16.58 -22.43 3.05
N LEU A 353 -15.51 -21.64 3.00
CA LEU A 353 -15.25 -20.77 1.85
C LEU A 353 -15.06 -21.64 0.60
N LEU A 354 -15.52 -21.14 -0.55
CA LEU A 354 -15.15 -21.72 -1.84
C LEU A 354 -13.63 -21.69 -2.01
N LYS A 355 -13.07 -22.78 -2.54
CA LYS A 355 -11.65 -22.89 -2.89
C LYS A 355 -11.36 -22.08 -4.17
N PRO A 356 -10.11 -21.69 -4.44
CA PRO A 356 -9.79 -20.92 -5.63
C PRO A 356 -10.28 -21.53 -6.94
N ARG A 357 -10.03 -22.83 -7.17
CA ARG A 357 -10.51 -23.56 -8.36
C ARG A 357 -12.04 -23.61 -8.50
N GLU A 358 -12.77 -23.60 -7.39
CA GLU A 358 -14.23 -23.53 -7.40
C GLU A 358 -14.72 -22.12 -7.74
N ILE A 359 -14.04 -21.08 -7.25
CA ILE A 359 -14.37 -19.68 -7.58
C ILE A 359 -14.06 -19.43 -9.06
N GLU A 360 -12.90 -19.88 -9.54
CA GLU A 360 -12.55 -19.85 -10.95
C GLU A 360 -13.64 -20.51 -11.81
N GLN A 361 -14.14 -21.69 -11.43
CA GLN A 361 -15.24 -22.35 -12.13
C GLN A 361 -16.50 -21.47 -12.21
N GLN A 362 -16.82 -20.70 -11.16
CA GLN A 362 -17.94 -19.74 -11.21
C GLN A 362 -17.67 -18.57 -12.14
N MET A 363 -16.44 -18.04 -12.14
CA MET A 363 -16.07 -16.94 -13.03
C MET A 363 -16.11 -17.40 -14.49
N GLN A 364 -15.61 -18.60 -14.77
CA GLN A 364 -15.67 -19.19 -16.11
C GLN A 364 -17.12 -19.37 -16.59
N ARG A 365 -18.03 -19.86 -15.73
CA ARG A 365 -19.47 -19.93 -16.04
C ARG A 365 -20.07 -18.57 -16.40
N ILE A 366 -19.59 -17.48 -15.80
CA ILE A 366 -20.05 -16.11 -16.10
C ILE A 366 -19.45 -15.62 -17.42
N LEU A 367 -18.19 -15.93 -17.70
CA LEU A 367 -17.53 -15.58 -18.97
C LEU A 367 -18.15 -16.33 -20.16
N ASP A 368 -18.53 -17.59 -19.95
CA ASP A 368 -19.15 -18.47 -20.96
C ASP A 368 -20.65 -18.20 -21.14
N ASP A 369 -21.29 -17.43 -20.25
CA ASP A 369 -22.70 -17.08 -20.36
C ASP A 369 -22.90 -16.17 -21.59
N ASP A 370 -23.80 -16.56 -22.48
CA ASP A 370 -24.13 -15.88 -23.75
C ASP A 370 -25.51 -15.22 -23.72
N SER A 371 -26.18 -15.20 -22.57
CA SER A 371 -27.51 -14.59 -22.44
C SER A 371 -27.45 -13.07 -22.65
N GLU A 372 -28.40 -12.49 -23.37
CA GLU A 372 -28.42 -11.03 -23.56
C GLU A 372 -28.76 -10.27 -22.26
N PRO A 373 -28.20 -9.06 -22.05
CA PRO A 373 -28.63 -8.19 -20.95
C PRO A 373 -30.10 -7.76 -21.15
N GLN A 374 -30.80 -7.56 -20.05
CA GLN A 374 -32.15 -7.00 -20.09
C GLN A 374 -32.11 -5.54 -20.57
N ALA A 375 -33.24 -5.04 -21.08
CA ALA A 375 -33.33 -3.64 -21.54
C ALA A 375 -32.89 -2.67 -20.43
N GLY A 376 -31.93 -1.79 -20.75
CA GLY A 376 -31.31 -0.87 -19.78
C GLY A 376 -30.26 -1.47 -18.83
N GLU A 377 -30.14 -2.80 -18.71
CA GLU A 377 -29.23 -3.46 -17.75
C GLU A 377 -27.77 -3.15 -18.07
N GLN A 378 -27.39 -3.18 -19.34
CA GLN A 378 -26.00 -3.05 -19.78
C GLN A 378 -25.30 -1.80 -19.22
N LYS A 379 -26.05 -0.69 -19.20
CA LYS A 379 -25.57 0.63 -18.80
C LYS A 379 -26.02 1.03 -17.39
N LEU A 380 -26.68 0.13 -16.65
CA LEU A 380 -27.33 0.45 -15.38
C LEU A 380 -26.39 1.14 -14.37
N ALA A 381 -25.13 0.73 -14.27
CA ALA A 381 -24.20 1.32 -13.32
C ALA A 381 -23.80 2.77 -13.64
N ALA A 382 -24.14 3.30 -14.83
CA ALA A 382 -23.96 4.72 -15.16
C ALA A 382 -24.65 5.65 -14.17
N LEU A 383 -25.75 5.19 -13.55
CA LEU A 383 -26.41 5.93 -12.47
C LEU A 383 -25.46 6.19 -11.30
N THR A 384 -24.55 5.27 -10.98
CA THR A 384 -23.55 5.45 -9.91
C THR A 384 -22.39 6.34 -10.32
N ALA A 385 -22.17 6.52 -11.64
CA ALA A 385 -21.07 7.28 -12.21
C ALA A 385 -21.39 8.77 -12.38
N GLY A 386 -22.65 9.10 -12.70
CA GLY A 386 -23.11 10.47 -12.90
C GLY A 386 -23.45 11.22 -11.61
N ASP A 387 -24.25 12.28 -11.74
CA ASP A 387 -24.64 13.14 -10.62
C ASP A 387 -25.45 12.39 -9.54
N ARG A 388 -25.27 12.81 -8.28
CA ARG A 388 -25.83 12.10 -7.11
C ARG A 388 -27.34 12.23 -7.00
N VAL A 389 -27.90 13.39 -7.36
CA VAL A 389 -29.33 13.67 -7.21
C VAL A 389 -30.19 12.90 -8.24
N PRO A 390 -29.86 12.87 -9.54
CA PRO A 390 -30.55 11.99 -10.49
C PRO A 390 -30.51 10.53 -10.06
N TRP A 391 -29.37 10.04 -9.55
CA TRP A 391 -29.26 8.69 -9.02
C TRP A 391 -30.18 8.46 -7.82
N ALA A 392 -30.19 9.35 -6.84
CA ALA A 392 -31.07 9.25 -5.67
C ALA A 392 -32.56 9.13 -6.07
N LYS A 393 -33.00 9.97 -7.00
CA LYS A 393 -34.38 9.99 -7.51
C LYS A 393 -34.71 8.71 -8.29
N ALA A 394 -33.82 8.28 -9.18
CA ALA A 394 -34.00 7.04 -9.93
C ALA A 394 -34.06 5.82 -9.00
N ARG A 395 -33.17 5.76 -8.00
CA ARG A 395 -33.16 4.71 -6.97
C ARG A 395 -34.50 4.62 -6.23
N GLN A 396 -35.05 5.76 -5.81
CA GLN A 396 -36.34 5.81 -5.12
C GLN A 396 -37.51 5.40 -6.03
N ALA A 397 -37.55 5.91 -7.26
CA ALA A 397 -38.64 5.69 -8.20
C ALA A 397 -38.69 4.26 -8.73
N TYR A 398 -37.53 3.71 -9.13
CA TYR A 398 -37.47 2.47 -9.92
C TYR A 398 -36.87 1.28 -9.17
N PHE A 399 -36.11 1.49 -8.08
CA PHE A 399 -35.38 0.43 -7.38
C PHE A 399 -35.85 0.18 -5.94
N SER A 400 -36.96 0.80 -5.53
CA SER A 400 -37.48 0.68 -4.15
C SER A 400 -38.38 -0.54 -3.92
N ARG A 401 -38.83 -1.24 -4.98
CA ARG A 401 -39.75 -2.39 -4.91
C ARG A 401 -39.43 -3.46 -5.97
N GLY A 402 -40.11 -4.60 -5.89
CA GLY A 402 -40.10 -5.65 -6.92
C GLY A 402 -38.72 -6.30 -7.16
N LYS A 403 -38.47 -6.73 -8.40
CA LYS A 403 -37.23 -7.39 -8.83
C LYS A 403 -36.02 -6.45 -8.70
N ASN A 404 -36.18 -5.19 -9.11
CA ASN A 404 -35.13 -4.17 -9.02
C ASN A 404 -34.61 -4.00 -7.59
N LYS A 405 -35.50 -3.93 -6.60
CA LYS A 405 -35.09 -3.84 -5.18
C LYS A 405 -34.29 -5.05 -4.76
N GLN A 406 -34.72 -6.25 -5.12
CA GLN A 406 -34.02 -7.49 -4.74
C GLN A 406 -32.62 -7.56 -5.36
N SER A 407 -32.50 -7.17 -6.63
CA SER A 407 -31.23 -7.12 -7.36
C SER A 407 -30.31 -6.00 -6.83
N LEU A 408 -30.83 -4.79 -6.60
CA LEU A 408 -30.06 -3.70 -6.00
C LEU A 408 -29.62 -4.04 -4.57
N ASP A 409 -30.49 -4.65 -3.75
CA ASP A 409 -30.13 -5.16 -2.43
C ASP A 409 -28.98 -6.18 -2.50
N ALA A 410 -28.94 -7.02 -3.56
CA ALA A 410 -27.84 -7.94 -3.76
C ALA A 410 -26.52 -7.21 -4.05
N VAL A 411 -26.54 -6.15 -4.86
CA VAL A 411 -25.36 -5.31 -5.15
C VAL A 411 -24.90 -4.55 -3.90
N GLU A 412 -25.80 -3.81 -3.26
CA GLU A 412 -25.49 -2.95 -2.10
C GLU A 412 -24.98 -3.78 -0.91
N LYS A 413 -25.53 -4.99 -0.69
CA LYS A 413 -25.12 -5.89 0.41
C LYS A 413 -24.01 -6.85 0.05
N ALA A 414 -23.49 -6.85 -1.19
CA ALA A 414 -22.36 -7.70 -1.57
C ALA A 414 -21.14 -7.42 -0.68
N ALA A 415 -20.28 -8.43 -0.47
CA ALA A 415 -19.05 -8.24 0.31
C ALA A 415 -18.13 -7.19 -0.34
N PHE A 416 -18.01 -7.25 -1.67
CA PHE A 416 -17.38 -6.29 -2.57
C PHE A 416 -17.92 -6.55 -3.99
N PHE A 417 -17.63 -5.67 -4.93
CA PHE A 417 -18.06 -5.79 -6.33
C PHE A 417 -16.91 -6.29 -7.20
N VAL A 418 -17.20 -7.09 -8.22
CA VAL A 418 -16.21 -7.61 -9.17
C VAL A 418 -16.63 -7.28 -10.59
N THR A 419 -15.68 -6.85 -11.41
CA THR A 419 -15.86 -6.71 -12.86
C THR A 419 -14.91 -7.65 -13.57
N LEU A 420 -15.48 -8.54 -14.38
CA LEU A 420 -14.73 -9.29 -15.38
C LEU A 420 -14.80 -8.49 -16.68
N ASP A 421 -13.75 -7.73 -16.95
CA ASP A 421 -13.71 -6.82 -18.10
C ASP A 421 -13.38 -7.60 -19.38
N ASP A 422 -14.00 -7.23 -20.50
CA ASP A 422 -13.81 -7.90 -21.78
C ASP A 422 -12.69 -7.29 -22.64
N VAL A 423 -12.03 -6.24 -22.13
CA VAL A 423 -10.83 -5.64 -22.72
C VAL A 423 -9.56 -6.10 -22.02
N GLU A 424 -8.43 -5.93 -22.71
CA GLU A 424 -7.09 -6.14 -22.15
C GLU A 424 -6.50 -4.79 -21.74
N GLN A 425 -5.87 -4.76 -20.56
CA GLN A 425 -5.17 -3.59 -20.03
C GLN A 425 -3.93 -4.03 -19.27
N GLY A 426 -3.09 -3.08 -18.86
CA GLY A 426 -1.90 -3.33 -18.03
C GLY A 426 -0.63 -2.79 -18.69
N TYR A 427 0.46 -2.83 -17.93
CA TYR A 427 1.76 -2.39 -18.42
C TYR A 427 2.26 -3.26 -19.57
N ARG A 428 2.66 -2.61 -20.67
CA ARG A 428 3.29 -3.21 -21.86
C ARG A 428 4.64 -2.55 -22.09
N LYS A 429 5.69 -3.35 -22.27
CA LYS A 429 7.06 -2.83 -22.41
C LYS A 429 7.29 -2.10 -23.72
N GLU A 430 6.53 -2.46 -24.75
CA GLU A 430 6.63 -1.93 -26.11
C GLU A 430 6.05 -0.50 -26.19
N ASP A 431 5.13 -0.17 -25.28
CA ASP A 431 4.45 1.13 -25.21
C ASP A 431 4.15 1.49 -23.74
N PRO A 432 5.18 1.78 -22.94
CA PRO A 432 5.07 1.85 -21.49
C PRO A 432 4.19 3.02 -21.02
N VAL A 433 4.27 4.17 -21.68
CA VAL A 433 3.50 5.37 -21.30
C VAL A 433 2.01 5.16 -21.60
N ARG A 434 1.66 4.97 -22.87
CA ARG A 434 0.25 4.87 -23.28
C ARG A 434 -0.45 3.67 -22.65
N SER A 435 0.26 2.57 -22.41
CA SER A 435 -0.31 1.40 -21.72
C SER A 435 -0.64 1.67 -20.26
N LEU A 436 0.19 2.43 -19.54
CA LEU A 436 -0.11 2.83 -18.16
C LEU A 436 -1.24 3.86 -18.10
N ASP A 437 -1.29 4.82 -19.02
CA ASP A 437 -2.34 5.83 -19.05
C ASP A 437 -3.70 5.22 -19.37
N ALA A 438 -3.77 4.35 -20.38
CA ALA A 438 -4.99 3.62 -20.73
C ALA A 438 -5.46 2.73 -19.57
N TYR A 439 -4.51 2.10 -18.86
CA TYR A 439 -4.80 1.28 -17.70
C TYR A 439 -5.31 2.10 -16.50
N ALA A 440 -4.70 3.25 -16.22
CA ALA A 440 -5.16 4.20 -15.20
C ALA A 440 -6.60 4.66 -15.48
N LYS A 441 -6.87 5.10 -16.71
CA LYS A 441 -8.21 5.51 -17.19
C LYS A 441 -9.24 4.38 -17.04
N SER A 442 -8.87 3.16 -17.43
CA SER A 442 -9.74 2.00 -17.31
C SER A 442 -10.05 1.60 -15.86
N LEU A 443 -9.13 1.83 -14.93
CA LEU A 443 -9.32 1.57 -13.50
C LEU A 443 -10.13 2.66 -12.79
N ILE A 444 -9.94 3.94 -13.15
CA ILE A 444 -10.64 5.05 -12.49
C ILE A 444 -12.09 5.21 -12.98
N HIS A 445 -12.33 5.17 -14.29
CA HIS A 445 -13.67 5.41 -14.85
C HIS A 445 -14.19 4.30 -15.77
N GLY A 446 -13.32 3.43 -16.30
CA GLY A 446 -13.75 2.35 -17.21
C GLY A 446 -14.57 2.91 -18.37
N ARG A 447 -15.70 2.25 -18.70
CA ARG A 447 -16.68 2.75 -19.68
C ARG A 447 -17.80 3.58 -19.05
N CYS A 448 -17.61 4.04 -17.82
CA CYS A 448 -18.59 4.79 -17.01
C CYS A 448 -19.85 4.00 -16.59
N TYR A 449 -20.00 2.73 -16.99
CA TYR A 449 -21.14 1.89 -16.60
C TYR A 449 -20.77 0.45 -16.20
N ASP A 450 -19.48 0.10 -16.30
CA ASP A 450 -18.96 -1.24 -16.02
C ASP A 450 -18.28 -1.34 -14.65
N ARG A 451 -18.54 -0.38 -13.76
CA ARG A 451 -18.09 -0.36 -12.36
C ARG A 451 -19.27 0.05 -11.47
N TRP A 452 -19.26 -0.40 -10.22
CA TRP A 452 -20.21 0.09 -9.22
C TRP A 452 -19.52 1.09 -8.31
N PHE A 453 -19.52 2.38 -8.69
CA PHE A 453 -18.71 3.43 -8.05
C PHE A 453 -19.10 3.71 -6.60
N ASP A 454 -20.31 3.34 -6.21
CA ASP A 454 -20.81 3.45 -4.83
C ASP A 454 -20.27 2.35 -3.90
N LYS A 455 -19.65 1.30 -4.44
CA LYS A 455 -19.09 0.22 -3.61
C LYS A 455 -17.78 0.67 -2.99
N THR A 456 -17.51 0.28 -1.75
CA THR A 456 -16.24 0.60 -1.07
C THR A 456 -15.02 0.30 -1.92
N PHE A 457 -15.05 -0.81 -2.65
CA PHE A 457 -14.19 -1.02 -3.80
C PHE A 457 -14.82 -1.99 -4.80
N THR A 458 -14.40 -1.85 -6.07
CA THR A 458 -14.62 -2.78 -7.17
C THR A 458 -13.30 -3.43 -7.55
N LEU A 459 -13.23 -4.77 -7.50
CA LEU A 459 -12.13 -5.54 -8.10
C LEU A 459 -12.36 -5.65 -9.61
N ILE A 460 -11.39 -5.25 -10.40
CA ILE A 460 -11.44 -5.29 -11.86
C ILE A 460 -10.44 -6.35 -12.31
N VAL A 461 -10.87 -7.29 -13.15
CA VAL A 461 -10.00 -8.31 -13.74
C VAL A 461 -10.18 -8.26 -15.25
N PHE A 462 -9.13 -7.91 -15.96
CA PHE A 462 -9.11 -7.77 -17.42
C PHE A 462 -8.97 -9.12 -18.11
N LYS A 463 -9.30 -9.15 -19.41
CA LYS A 463 -9.31 -10.37 -20.23
C LYS A 463 -7.96 -11.11 -20.25
N ASN A 464 -6.85 -10.37 -20.17
CA ASN A 464 -5.48 -10.91 -20.13
C ASN A 464 -5.00 -11.28 -18.71
N GLY A 465 -5.88 -11.30 -17.70
CA GLY A 465 -5.52 -11.64 -16.32
C GLY A 465 -4.89 -10.51 -15.51
N ARG A 466 -4.65 -9.32 -16.09
CA ARG A 466 -4.29 -8.12 -15.32
C ARG A 466 -5.46 -7.69 -14.44
N MET A 467 -5.19 -7.03 -13.32
CA MET A 467 -6.26 -6.64 -12.39
C MET A 467 -6.10 -5.23 -11.83
N GLY A 468 -7.05 -4.72 -11.05
CA GLY A 468 -6.86 -3.51 -10.25
C GLY A 468 -8.08 -3.23 -9.40
N LEU A 469 -8.05 -2.09 -8.69
CA LEU A 469 -9.15 -1.65 -7.84
C LEU A 469 -9.63 -0.26 -8.25
N ASN A 470 -10.94 -0.04 -8.15
CA ASN A 470 -11.55 1.28 -7.96
C ASN A 470 -12.09 1.35 -6.53
N ALA A 471 -11.92 2.46 -5.82
CA ALA A 471 -12.33 2.61 -4.43
C ALA A 471 -13.09 3.92 -4.17
N GLU A 472 -14.24 3.80 -3.49
CA GLU A 472 -15.02 4.93 -2.99
C GLU A 472 -14.34 5.53 -1.75
N HIS A 473 -14.21 6.85 -1.67
CA HIS A 473 -13.30 7.51 -0.71
C HIS A 473 -13.93 7.92 0.63
N SER A 474 -15.27 8.02 0.71
CA SER A 474 -15.93 8.57 1.91
C SER A 474 -15.62 7.79 3.19
N TRP A 475 -15.53 6.45 3.11
CA TRP A 475 -15.37 5.58 4.28
C TRP A 475 -13.92 5.42 4.78
N ALA A 476 -12.91 5.60 3.92
CA ALA A 476 -11.49 5.40 4.28
C ALA A 476 -10.50 6.11 3.36
N ASP A 477 -9.27 6.25 3.86
CA ASP A 477 -8.13 6.82 3.16
C ASP A 477 -7.33 5.72 2.41
N ALA A 478 -6.62 6.11 1.34
CA ALA A 478 -5.90 5.19 0.46
C ALA A 478 -4.97 4.17 1.15
N PRO A 479 -4.23 4.49 2.24
CA PRO A 479 -3.39 3.50 2.93
C PRO A 479 -4.14 2.27 3.46
N ILE A 480 -5.45 2.39 3.72
CA ILE A 480 -6.28 1.28 4.20
C ILE A 480 -6.52 0.27 3.07
N VAL A 481 -6.87 0.76 1.87
CA VAL A 481 -7.05 -0.06 0.67
C VAL A 481 -5.70 -0.59 0.17
N GLY A 482 -4.64 0.23 0.23
CA GLY A 482 -3.28 -0.20 -0.09
C GLY A 482 -2.81 -1.40 0.75
N HIS A 483 -3.12 -1.41 2.05
CA HIS A 483 -2.83 -2.57 2.91
C HIS A 483 -3.60 -3.82 2.45
N LEU A 484 -4.89 -3.71 2.11
CA LEU A 484 -5.65 -4.84 1.55
C LEU A 484 -4.97 -5.35 0.29
N TRP A 485 -4.69 -4.43 -0.65
CA TRP A 485 -4.20 -4.75 -1.98
C TRP A 485 -2.85 -5.46 -1.95
N GLU A 486 -1.89 -4.92 -1.20
CA GLU A 486 -0.57 -5.51 -1.03
C GLU A 486 -0.63 -6.92 -0.43
N ASN A 487 -1.48 -7.13 0.59
CA ASN A 487 -1.65 -8.45 1.20
C ASN A 487 -2.30 -9.46 0.26
N VAL A 488 -3.27 -9.02 -0.54
CA VAL A 488 -3.98 -9.87 -1.50
C VAL A 488 -3.05 -10.34 -2.60
N MET A 489 -2.33 -9.41 -3.23
CA MET A 489 -1.37 -9.74 -4.29
C MET A 489 -0.23 -10.63 -3.77
N ALA A 490 0.23 -10.39 -2.53
CA ALA A 490 1.25 -11.24 -1.91
C ALA A 490 0.75 -12.65 -1.59
N THR A 491 -0.43 -12.78 -0.96
CA THR A 491 -1.02 -14.10 -0.66
C THR A 491 -1.32 -14.88 -1.94
N GLU A 492 -1.83 -14.21 -2.97
CA GLU A 492 -2.07 -14.85 -4.26
C GLU A 492 -0.80 -15.47 -4.85
N TYR A 493 0.28 -14.69 -4.96
CA TYR A 493 1.49 -15.15 -5.61
C TYR A 493 2.31 -16.11 -4.74
N LEU A 494 2.51 -15.77 -3.47
CA LEU A 494 3.42 -16.49 -2.57
C LEU A 494 2.77 -17.69 -1.87
N GLU A 495 1.44 -17.69 -1.68
CA GLU A 495 0.75 -18.75 -0.92
C GLU A 495 -0.16 -19.62 -1.81
N LEU A 496 -0.95 -19.02 -2.70
CA LEU A 496 -1.93 -19.76 -3.51
C LEU A 496 -1.29 -20.33 -4.79
N GLY A 497 -0.69 -19.48 -5.61
CA GLY A 497 -0.08 -19.84 -6.89
C GLY A 497 -1.03 -20.48 -7.90
N TYR A 498 -0.47 -20.93 -9.02
CA TYR A 498 -1.19 -21.54 -10.14
C TYR A 498 -0.58 -22.90 -10.51
N SER A 499 -1.33 -23.73 -11.24
CA SER A 499 -0.80 -24.92 -11.91
C SER A 499 -0.04 -24.55 -13.19
N GLU A 500 0.65 -25.51 -13.79
CA GLU A 500 1.46 -25.29 -15.00
C GLU A 500 0.63 -24.80 -16.20
N ASP A 501 -0.64 -25.17 -16.27
CA ASP A 501 -1.62 -24.71 -17.25
C ASP A 501 -2.25 -23.34 -16.91
N GLY A 502 -1.78 -22.67 -15.87
CA GLY A 502 -2.22 -21.33 -15.46
C GLY A 502 -3.52 -21.29 -14.66
N HIS A 503 -4.13 -22.43 -14.35
CA HIS A 503 -5.35 -22.52 -13.56
C HIS A 503 -5.09 -22.41 -12.04
N CYS A 504 -6.14 -22.15 -11.26
CA CYS A 504 -6.03 -22.22 -9.80
C CYS A 504 -5.72 -23.66 -9.35
N LYS A 505 -4.82 -23.80 -8.36
CA LYS A 505 -4.54 -25.12 -7.77
C LYS A 505 -5.77 -25.71 -7.08
N GLY A 506 -5.92 -27.03 -7.18
CA GLY A 506 -7.00 -27.83 -6.59
C GLY A 506 -8.00 -28.34 -7.62
N ASP A 507 -9.07 -28.98 -7.15
CA ASP A 507 -10.06 -29.63 -8.01
C ASP A 507 -11.35 -28.81 -8.18
N THR A 508 -12.01 -28.98 -9.33
CA THR A 508 -13.37 -28.47 -9.56
C THR A 508 -14.40 -29.23 -8.73
N ASN A 509 -15.59 -28.63 -8.53
CA ASN A 509 -16.66 -29.27 -7.80
C ASN A 509 -18.00 -29.02 -8.50
N LYS A 510 -18.65 -30.07 -8.99
CA LYS A 510 -19.91 -29.96 -9.74
C LYS A 510 -21.10 -29.56 -8.86
N ASN A 511 -21.01 -29.75 -7.54
CA ASN A 511 -22.11 -29.55 -6.60
C ASN A 511 -22.20 -28.12 -6.04
N ILE A 512 -21.28 -27.22 -6.41
CA ILE A 512 -21.33 -25.83 -5.96
C ILE A 512 -22.49 -25.07 -6.63
N PRO A 513 -23.19 -24.17 -5.91
CA PRO A 513 -24.29 -23.37 -6.46
C PRO A 513 -23.84 -22.58 -7.68
N ILE A 514 -24.59 -22.59 -8.77
CA ILE A 514 -24.29 -21.78 -9.96
C ILE A 514 -24.49 -20.28 -9.70
N PRO A 515 -23.81 -19.39 -10.45
CA PRO A 515 -24.04 -17.94 -10.36
C PRO A 515 -25.49 -17.62 -10.70
N THR A 516 -26.13 -16.74 -9.92
CA THR A 516 -27.52 -16.35 -10.19
C THR A 516 -27.54 -15.01 -10.92
N LYS A 517 -27.97 -14.99 -12.19
CA LYS A 517 -28.17 -13.74 -12.94
C LYS A 517 -29.24 -12.89 -12.24
N LEU A 518 -28.90 -11.65 -11.91
CA LEU A 518 -29.81 -10.69 -11.32
C LEU A 518 -30.88 -10.30 -12.34
N GLN A 519 -32.05 -9.91 -11.85
CA GLN A 519 -33.22 -9.63 -12.68
C GLN A 519 -33.65 -8.19 -12.46
N TRP A 520 -33.89 -7.49 -13.55
CA TRP A 520 -34.21 -6.08 -13.62
C TRP A 520 -35.46 -5.86 -14.48
N GLU A 521 -36.24 -4.85 -14.09
CA GLU A 521 -37.40 -4.33 -14.80
C GLU A 521 -37.18 -2.82 -14.95
N ILE A 522 -36.43 -2.42 -15.97
CA ILE A 522 -36.00 -1.03 -16.16
C ILE A 522 -36.89 -0.39 -17.23
N PRO A 523 -37.93 0.38 -16.84
CA PRO A 523 -38.83 1.03 -17.79
C PRO A 523 -38.08 2.08 -18.62
N GLU A 524 -38.60 2.44 -19.80
CA GLU A 524 -37.99 3.42 -20.72
C GLU A 524 -37.63 4.74 -20.01
N ALA A 525 -38.52 5.26 -19.17
CA ALA A 525 -38.27 6.47 -18.38
C ALA A 525 -37.04 6.35 -17.43
N CYS A 526 -36.73 5.14 -16.94
CA CYS A 526 -35.50 4.91 -16.18
C CYS A 526 -34.28 4.78 -17.10
N GLN A 527 -34.45 4.21 -18.30
CA GLN A 527 -33.38 4.10 -19.30
C GLN A 527 -32.92 5.49 -19.77
N GLU A 528 -33.83 6.44 -19.94
CA GLU A 528 -33.49 7.84 -20.24
C GLU A 528 -32.61 8.47 -19.15
N VAL A 529 -32.89 8.20 -17.87
CA VAL A 529 -32.04 8.68 -16.77
C VAL A 529 -30.67 8.02 -16.79
N ILE A 530 -30.61 6.71 -17.10
CA ILE A 530 -29.35 5.97 -17.26
C ILE A 530 -28.51 6.60 -18.37
N GLU A 531 -29.08 6.86 -19.56
CA GLU A 531 -28.35 7.46 -20.68
C GLU A 531 -27.90 8.89 -20.38
N ARG A 532 -28.72 9.69 -19.68
CA ARG A 532 -28.31 11.03 -19.24
C ARG A 532 -27.15 10.98 -18.25
N SER A 533 -27.22 10.09 -17.25
CA SER A 533 -26.12 9.88 -16.30
C SER A 533 -24.85 9.39 -17.01
N LEU A 534 -24.99 8.52 -18.00
CA LEU A 534 -23.88 8.08 -18.84
C LEU A 534 -23.26 9.23 -19.61
N SER A 535 -24.07 10.07 -20.27
CA SER A 535 -23.57 11.25 -21.00
C SER A 535 -22.77 12.19 -20.10
N THR A 536 -23.26 12.48 -18.89
CA THR A 536 -22.52 13.28 -17.89
C THR A 536 -21.21 12.61 -17.49
N ALA A 537 -21.23 11.30 -17.22
CA ALA A 537 -20.06 10.56 -16.78
C ALA A 537 -19.01 10.44 -17.90
N THR A 538 -19.43 10.17 -19.14
CA THR A 538 -18.55 10.11 -20.32
C THR A 538 -17.91 11.46 -20.59
N ALA A 539 -18.66 12.56 -20.56
CA ALA A 539 -18.08 13.90 -20.71
C ALA A 539 -17.02 14.19 -19.64
N LEU A 540 -17.26 13.75 -18.39
CA LEU A 540 -16.28 13.89 -17.32
C LEU A 540 -15.03 13.01 -17.53
N ALA A 541 -15.20 11.77 -18.00
CA ALA A 541 -14.12 10.83 -18.24
C ALA A 541 -13.24 11.24 -19.43
N ASP A 542 -13.87 11.66 -20.52
CA ASP A 542 -13.19 12.10 -21.75
C ASP A 542 -12.36 13.36 -21.52
N ASP A 543 -12.73 14.17 -20.51
CA ASP A 543 -12.00 15.38 -20.13
C ASP A 543 -10.82 15.13 -19.18
N VAL A 544 -10.57 13.89 -18.74
CA VAL A 544 -9.44 13.59 -17.84
C VAL A 544 -8.22 13.11 -18.63
N ASP A 545 -7.11 13.83 -18.46
CA ASP A 545 -5.81 13.37 -18.89
C ASP A 545 -5.08 12.62 -17.77
N PHE A 546 -4.25 11.64 -18.14
CA PHE A 546 -3.40 10.87 -17.24
C PHE A 546 -2.00 10.72 -17.84
N TYR A 547 -1.00 10.84 -16.99
CA TYR A 547 0.38 10.45 -17.29
C TYR A 547 0.96 9.69 -16.10
N SER A 548 1.09 8.37 -16.27
CA SER A 548 1.65 7.46 -15.27
C SER A 548 3.01 6.96 -15.72
N PHE A 549 4.04 7.16 -14.90
CA PHE A 549 5.40 6.83 -15.29
C PHE A 549 6.28 6.32 -14.13
N PHE A 550 7.19 5.43 -14.49
CA PHE A 550 8.22 4.91 -13.62
C PHE A 550 9.46 5.81 -13.67
N PHE A 551 9.92 6.24 -12.50
CA PHE A 551 11.19 6.97 -12.33
C PHE A 551 12.22 6.03 -11.72
N ASP A 552 13.19 5.63 -12.53
CA ASP A 552 14.21 4.62 -12.20
C ASP A 552 15.63 5.18 -12.07
N THR A 553 15.79 6.50 -12.21
CA THR A 553 17.10 7.16 -12.10
C THR A 553 17.65 7.08 -10.67
N PHE A 554 16.79 7.21 -9.67
CA PHE A 554 17.09 6.95 -8.26
C PHE A 554 15.81 6.86 -7.42
N GLY A 555 15.93 6.32 -6.21
CA GLY A 555 14.83 6.21 -5.25
C GLY A 555 15.22 6.71 -3.86
N LYS A 556 14.62 6.10 -2.83
CA LYS A 556 14.85 6.54 -1.43
C LYS A 556 16.30 6.39 -0.98
N GLY A 557 17.09 5.54 -1.63
CA GLY A 557 18.47 5.27 -1.24
C GLY A 557 19.37 6.48 -1.45
N LEU A 558 19.36 7.05 -2.65
CA LEU A 558 20.16 8.23 -2.95
C LEU A 558 19.65 9.47 -2.20
N ILE A 559 18.32 9.65 -2.11
CA ILE A 559 17.72 10.76 -1.36
C ILE A 559 18.11 10.70 0.13
N LYS A 560 18.15 9.51 0.73
CA LYS A 560 18.63 9.36 2.12
C LYS A 560 20.12 9.61 2.27
N LYS A 561 20.95 9.26 1.28
CA LYS A 561 22.39 9.62 1.26
C LYS A 561 22.58 11.14 1.20
N ALA A 562 21.68 11.86 0.53
CA ALA A 562 21.59 13.32 0.55
C ALA A 562 21.13 13.90 1.91
N LYS A 563 20.82 13.04 2.90
CA LYS A 563 20.31 13.39 4.24
C LYS A 563 18.96 14.12 4.20
N THR A 564 18.12 13.79 3.23
CA THR A 564 16.80 14.39 3.05
C THR A 564 15.70 13.34 3.20
N SER A 565 14.52 13.77 3.67
CA SER A 565 13.32 12.94 3.63
C SER A 565 12.98 12.61 2.18
N PRO A 566 12.77 11.34 1.79
CA PRO A 566 12.29 11.01 0.46
C PRO A 566 11.00 11.74 0.08
N ASP A 567 10.08 11.86 1.03
CA ASP A 567 8.80 12.54 0.86
C ASP A 567 8.97 14.06 0.65
N ALA A 568 9.70 14.74 1.53
CA ALA A 568 10.00 16.18 1.37
C ALA A 568 10.77 16.49 0.08
N PHE A 569 11.64 15.58 -0.36
CA PHE A 569 12.35 15.73 -1.64
C PHE A 569 11.37 15.74 -2.81
N VAL A 570 10.46 14.76 -2.85
CA VAL A 570 9.43 14.67 -3.89
C VAL A 570 8.53 15.90 -3.86
N GLN A 571 8.03 16.31 -2.69
CA GLN A 571 7.17 17.49 -2.56
C GLN A 571 7.83 18.77 -3.05
N LEU A 572 9.13 18.98 -2.78
CA LEU A 572 9.87 20.13 -3.31
C LEU A 572 10.16 20.02 -4.81
N ALA A 573 10.37 18.81 -5.33
CA ALA A 573 10.44 18.59 -6.77
C ALA A 573 9.11 18.92 -7.46
N LEU A 574 7.97 18.60 -6.84
CA LEU A 574 6.64 18.99 -7.34
C LEU A 574 6.46 20.51 -7.33
N GLN A 575 6.92 21.22 -6.29
CA GLN A 575 6.88 22.70 -6.27
C GLN A 575 7.71 23.31 -7.41
N LEU A 576 8.93 22.80 -7.63
CA LEU A 576 9.80 23.25 -8.72
C LEU A 576 9.20 22.95 -10.09
N ALA A 577 8.70 21.72 -10.28
CA ALA A 577 8.06 21.30 -11.52
C ALA A 577 6.81 22.16 -11.81
N HIS A 578 6.01 22.46 -10.80
CA HIS A 578 4.78 23.23 -10.98
C HIS A 578 5.08 24.67 -11.37
N TYR A 579 6.09 25.28 -10.73
CA TYR A 579 6.50 26.64 -11.09
C TYR A 579 7.07 26.72 -12.51
N ARG A 580 7.85 25.72 -12.95
CA ARG A 580 8.33 25.62 -14.34
C ARG A 580 7.21 25.44 -15.34
N ASP A 581 6.15 24.74 -14.94
CA ASP A 581 5.02 24.44 -15.81
C ASP A 581 4.03 25.62 -15.92
N MET A 582 3.69 26.24 -14.80
CA MET A 582 2.63 27.24 -14.68
C MET A 582 3.13 28.69 -14.57
N GLY A 583 4.43 28.89 -14.30
CA GLY A 583 5.03 30.22 -14.08
C GLY A 583 4.57 30.92 -12.79
N LYS A 584 3.79 30.25 -11.93
CA LYS A 584 3.21 30.80 -10.70
C LYS A 584 3.20 29.78 -9.58
N PHE A 585 3.20 30.29 -8.34
CA PHE A 585 2.95 29.48 -7.16
C PHE A 585 1.45 29.25 -6.98
N SER A 586 1.08 28.12 -6.38
CA SER A 586 -0.32 27.78 -6.16
C SER A 586 -0.49 26.95 -4.91
N LEU A 587 -1.67 27.06 -4.31
CA LEU A 587 -2.02 26.33 -3.12
C LEU A 587 -1.88 24.82 -3.37
N THR A 588 -0.99 24.18 -2.59
CA THR A 588 -0.65 22.76 -2.73
C THR A 588 -1.13 21.98 -1.52
N TYR A 589 -1.93 20.95 -1.77
CA TYR A 589 -2.42 20.00 -0.78
C TYR A 589 -1.53 18.76 -0.74
N GLU A 590 -1.11 18.34 0.44
CA GLU A 590 -0.61 16.99 0.71
C GLU A 590 -1.40 16.38 1.87
N ALA A 591 -1.84 15.13 1.68
CA ALA A 591 -2.52 14.38 2.74
C ALA A 591 -1.53 13.86 3.79
N SER A 592 -1.74 14.22 5.07
CA SER A 592 -1.03 13.65 6.21
C SER A 592 -1.99 12.92 7.15
N MET A 593 -1.63 11.71 7.60
CA MET A 593 -2.49 10.91 8.47
C MET A 593 -2.55 11.46 9.90
N THR A 594 -3.76 11.54 10.48
CA THR A 594 -3.97 11.86 11.90
C THR A 594 -4.29 10.62 12.74
N ARG A 595 -3.91 9.43 12.25
CA ARG A 595 -4.19 8.13 12.88
C ARG A 595 -3.47 7.89 14.21
N LEU A 596 -2.64 8.82 14.69
CA LEU A 596 -2.18 8.84 16.08
C LEU A 596 -3.34 9.04 17.07
N PHE A 597 -4.45 9.59 16.59
CA PHE A 597 -5.66 9.84 17.35
C PHE A 597 -6.76 8.85 16.99
N ARG A 598 -7.66 8.61 17.95
CA ARG A 598 -8.85 7.78 17.74
C ARG A 598 -9.69 8.35 16.59
N GLU A 599 -10.08 7.47 15.67
CA GLU A 599 -10.85 7.79 14.47
C GLU A 599 -10.20 8.86 13.57
N GLY A 600 -8.89 9.09 13.71
CA GLY A 600 -8.14 10.01 12.86
C GLY A 600 -8.19 9.59 11.39
N ARG A 601 -8.47 10.56 10.53
CA ARG A 601 -8.43 10.47 9.06
C ARG A 601 -7.16 11.18 8.58
N THR A 602 -7.32 12.37 8.03
CA THR A 602 -6.25 13.19 7.44
C THR A 602 -6.26 14.62 7.98
N GLU A 603 -5.11 15.27 7.86
CA GLU A 603 -4.89 16.71 7.94
C GLU A 603 -4.12 17.13 6.67
N THR A 604 -4.14 18.42 6.35
CA THR A 604 -3.42 18.99 5.21
C THR A 604 -2.02 19.45 5.59
N VAL A 605 -1.04 19.08 4.78
CA VAL A 605 0.27 19.75 4.71
C VAL A 605 0.23 20.69 3.51
N ARG A 606 0.42 21.99 3.77
CA ARG A 606 0.48 23.02 2.72
C ARG A 606 1.91 23.11 2.20
N SER A 607 2.23 22.39 1.12
CA SER A 607 3.61 22.24 0.62
C SER A 607 4.19 23.51 0.00
N CYS A 608 3.33 24.41 -0.51
CA CYS A 608 3.74 25.73 -1.00
C CYS A 608 3.95 26.68 0.18
N THR A 609 5.18 26.73 0.70
CA THR A 609 5.62 27.64 1.77
C THR A 609 6.54 28.72 1.24
N ILE A 610 6.78 29.77 2.02
CA ILE A 610 7.78 30.81 1.73
C ILE A 610 9.14 30.17 1.44
N GLU A 611 9.57 29.20 2.25
CA GLU A 611 10.84 28.50 2.08
C GLU A 611 10.88 27.69 0.78
N SER A 612 9.79 27.01 0.42
CA SER A 612 9.71 26.31 -0.87
C SER A 612 9.75 27.27 -2.06
N CYS A 613 9.09 28.42 -1.97
CA CYS A 613 9.08 29.44 -3.02
C CYS A 613 10.46 30.06 -3.21
N ASN A 614 11.12 30.42 -2.11
CA ASN A 614 12.50 30.91 -2.13
C ASN A 614 13.45 29.88 -2.74
N PHE A 615 13.31 28.60 -2.38
CA PHE A 615 14.08 27.52 -2.99
C PHE A 615 13.85 27.45 -4.50
N VAL A 616 12.59 27.44 -4.95
CA VAL A 616 12.24 27.35 -6.37
C VAL A 616 12.79 28.55 -7.15
N GLN A 617 12.61 29.77 -6.65
CA GLN A 617 13.15 30.99 -7.27
C GLN A 617 14.69 30.94 -7.36
N THR A 618 15.36 30.54 -6.28
CA THR A 618 16.84 30.39 -6.27
C THR A 618 17.28 29.30 -7.25
N MET A 619 16.51 28.21 -7.39
CA MET A 619 16.84 27.12 -8.31
C MET A 619 16.79 27.57 -9.77
N GLU A 620 15.80 28.38 -10.12
CA GLU A 620 15.59 28.92 -11.47
C GLU A 620 16.47 30.12 -11.80
N ASP A 621 17.09 30.77 -10.81
CA ASP A 621 18.04 31.86 -11.04
C ASP A 621 19.39 31.31 -11.59
N PRO A 622 19.81 31.71 -12.80
CA PRO A 622 21.09 31.27 -13.37
C PRO A 622 22.31 31.92 -12.72
N THR A 623 22.13 33.03 -11.98
CA THR A 623 23.21 33.75 -11.29
C THR A 623 23.55 33.15 -9.92
N GLU A 624 22.66 32.32 -9.39
CA GLU A 624 22.79 31.72 -8.07
C GLU A 624 23.73 30.50 -8.07
N SER A 625 24.54 30.38 -7.01
CA SER A 625 25.48 29.27 -6.87
C SER A 625 24.78 27.97 -6.42
N ASN A 626 25.33 26.81 -6.82
CA ASN A 626 24.81 25.51 -6.37
C ASN A 626 24.82 25.37 -4.84
N GLU A 627 25.77 26.02 -4.15
CA GLU A 627 25.82 26.05 -2.68
C GLU A 627 24.62 26.78 -2.09
N ASN A 628 24.23 27.92 -2.69
CA ASN A 628 23.07 28.68 -2.23
C ASN A 628 21.76 27.96 -2.56
N LYS A 629 21.64 27.40 -3.77
CA LYS A 629 20.50 26.53 -4.17
C LYS A 629 20.30 25.38 -3.18
N LEU A 630 21.38 24.69 -2.83
CA LEU A 630 21.37 23.58 -1.86
C LEU A 630 21.00 24.05 -0.43
N LYS A 631 21.45 25.23 -0.02
CA LYS A 631 21.09 25.83 1.27
C LYS A 631 19.58 26.07 1.36
N PHE A 632 18.98 26.73 0.36
CA PHE A 632 17.53 26.97 0.34
C PHE A 632 16.72 25.68 0.23
N PHE A 633 17.19 24.70 -0.57
CA PHE A 633 16.58 23.37 -0.60
C PHE A 633 16.51 22.73 0.80
N ARG A 634 17.60 22.76 1.57
CA ARG A 634 17.64 22.19 2.92
C ARG A 634 16.69 22.90 3.89
N LEU A 635 16.56 24.22 3.78
CA LEU A 635 15.62 25.01 4.58
C LEU A 635 14.17 24.62 4.24
N ALA A 636 13.83 24.56 2.95
CA ALA A 636 12.52 24.15 2.48
C ALA A 636 12.18 22.71 2.92
N ALA A 637 13.14 21.79 2.82
CA ALA A 637 12.93 20.39 3.22
C ALA A 637 12.71 20.26 4.73
N ALA A 638 13.45 21.02 5.54
CA ALA A 638 13.27 21.05 6.99
C ALA A 638 11.91 21.64 7.38
N LYS A 639 11.49 22.72 6.70
CA LYS A 639 10.16 23.32 6.89
C LYS A 639 9.06 22.32 6.58
N HIS A 640 9.13 21.68 5.42
CA HIS A 640 8.13 20.70 4.98
C HIS A 640 7.99 19.55 5.99
N GLN A 641 9.11 18.96 6.44
CA GLN A 641 9.09 17.95 7.50
C GLN A 641 8.47 18.45 8.82
N HIS A 642 8.72 19.71 9.17
CA HIS A 642 8.13 20.30 10.37
C HIS A 642 6.60 20.42 10.23
N LEU A 643 6.10 20.88 9.09
CA LEU A 643 4.67 20.94 8.80
C LEU A 643 4.02 19.56 8.82
N TYR A 644 4.67 18.55 8.24
CA TYR A 644 4.17 17.17 8.27
C TYR A 644 4.02 16.64 9.71
N ARG A 645 5.00 16.92 10.59
CA ARG A 645 4.91 16.57 12.03
C ARG A 645 3.77 17.30 12.72
N LEU A 646 3.57 18.59 12.44
CA LEU A 646 2.46 19.37 12.99
C LEU A 646 1.10 18.80 12.55
N ALA A 647 0.95 18.47 11.27
CA ALA A 647 -0.26 17.87 10.74
C ALA A 647 -0.56 16.52 11.43
N MET A 648 0.44 15.63 11.50
CA MET A 648 0.30 14.34 12.19
C MET A 648 -0.06 14.47 13.67
N THR A 649 0.41 15.50 14.38
CA THR A 649 0.04 15.76 15.78
C THR A 649 -1.28 16.51 15.98
N GLY A 650 -2.08 16.69 14.92
CA GLY A 650 -3.36 17.39 15.02
C GLY A 650 -3.20 18.90 15.26
N ALA A 651 -2.06 19.46 14.86
CA ALA A 651 -1.78 20.89 14.89
C ALA A 651 -1.72 21.44 13.45
N GLY A 652 -2.52 20.92 12.52
CA GLY A 652 -2.64 21.52 11.18
C GLY A 652 -3.52 22.77 11.17
N ILE A 653 -3.80 23.27 9.97
CA ILE A 653 -4.59 24.48 9.73
C ILE A 653 -6.01 24.10 9.30
N ASP A 654 -6.09 23.25 8.28
CA ASP A 654 -7.26 23.12 7.41
C ASP A 654 -8.45 22.43 8.08
N ARG A 655 -8.25 21.30 8.79
CA ARG A 655 -9.37 20.66 9.49
C ARG A 655 -9.95 21.54 10.59
N HIS A 656 -9.11 22.36 11.22
CA HIS A 656 -9.57 23.27 12.25
C HIS A 656 -10.42 24.40 11.68
N LEU A 657 -9.96 25.08 10.60
CA LEU A 657 -10.73 26.12 9.94
C LEU A 657 -12.03 25.59 9.33
N PHE A 658 -12.00 24.39 8.73
CA PHE A 658 -13.19 23.69 8.26
C PHE A 658 -14.22 23.49 9.39
N CYS A 659 -13.80 22.97 10.54
CA CYS A 659 -14.74 22.75 11.66
C CYS A 659 -15.28 24.07 12.23
N LEU A 660 -14.47 25.13 12.28
CA LEU A 660 -14.95 26.46 12.70
C LEU A 660 -16.00 26.99 11.72
N TYR A 661 -15.82 26.78 10.41
CA TYR A 661 -16.82 27.12 9.40
C TYR A 661 -18.12 26.34 9.55
N VAL A 662 -18.04 25.03 9.78
CA VAL A 662 -19.24 24.21 10.06
C VAL A 662 -20.00 24.77 11.26
N VAL A 663 -19.31 25.10 12.36
CA VAL A 663 -19.92 25.74 13.52
C VAL A 663 -20.54 27.09 13.15
N SER A 664 -19.88 27.92 12.35
CA SER A 664 -20.42 29.22 11.95
C SER A 664 -21.73 29.08 11.17
N LYS A 665 -21.82 28.05 10.31
CA LYS A 665 -23.07 27.72 9.58
C LYS A 665 -24.18 27.22 10.50
N TYR A 666 -23.89 26.41 11.51
CA TYR A 666 -24.88 26.02 12.52
C TYR A 666 -25.39 27.21 13.35
N LEU A 667 -24.52 28.19 13.61
CA LEU A 667 -24.91 29.40 14.33
C LEU A 667 -25.55 30.46 13.43
N ALA A 668 -25.66 30.20 12.12
CA ALA A 668 -26.10 31.16 11.11
C ALA A 668 -25.32 32.49 11.18
N VAL A 669 -24.02 32.42 11.44
CA VAL A 669 -23.11 33.58 11.46
C VAL A 669 -22.17 33.50 10.28
N ASP A 670 -22.08 34.60 9.54
CA ASP A 670 -21.14 34.75 8.44
C ASP A 670 -19.79 35.28 8.92
N SER A 671 -18.74 34.78 8.27
CA SER A 671 -17.36 35.20 8.49
C SER A 671 -16.71 35.43 7.12
N PRO A 672 -16.34 36.67 6.78
CA PRO A 672 -15.61 36.95 5.55
C PRO A 672 -14.32 36.14 5.45
N PHE A 673 -13.57 36.05 6.57
CA PHE A 673 -12.37 35.24 6.67
C PHE A 673 -12.62 33.76 6.32
N LEU A 674 -13.53 33.07 7.03
CA LEU A 674 -13.75 31.63 6.79
C LEU A 674 -14.32 31.35 5.40
N LYS A 675 -15.13 32.26 4.85
CA LYS A 675 -15.65 32.14 3.49
C LYS A 675 -14.52 32.17 2.47
N GLU A 676 -13.56 33.07 2.65
CA GLU A 676 -12.47 33.25 1.71
C GLU A 676 -11.44 32.11 1.81
N VAL A 677 -11.00 31.75 3.02
CA VAL A 677 -9.98 30.70 3.22
C VAL A 677 -10.42 29.33 2.67
N LEU A 678 -11.72 29.04 2.67
CA LEU A 678 -12.26 27.77 2.18
C LEU A 678 -12.67 27.81 0.70
N SER A 679 -12.54 28.96 0.03
CA SER A 679 -12.90 29.12 -1.38
C SER A 679 -11.74 28.91 -2.35
N GLU A 680 -10.50 28.95 -1.87
CA GLU A 680 -9.31 28.82 -2.71
C GLU A 680 -9.11 27.36 -3.18
N PRO A 681 -9.02 27.10 -4.49
CA PRO A 681 -8.90 25.75 -5.01
C PRO A 681 -7.48 25.18 -4.80
N TRP A 682 -7.41 23.89 -4.51
CA TRP A 682 -6.15 23.13 -4.40
C TRP A 682 -5.65 22.74 -5.80
N ARG A 683 -5.00 23.69 -6.49
CA ARG A 683 -4.50 23.47 -7.87
C ARG A 683 -3.41 22.42 -7.99
N LEU A 684 -2.73 22.09 -6.89
CA LEU A 684 -1.86 20.90 -6.84
C LEU A 684 -2.28 20.03 -5.67
N SER A 685 -2.90 18.89 -5.96
CA SER A 685 -3.33 17.92 -4.95
C SER A 685 -2.46 16.68 -4.99
N THR A 686 -1.85 16.36 -3.86
CA THR A 686 -0.80 15.32 -3.79
C THR A 686 -1.08 14.28 -2.71
N SER A 687 -0.67 13.04 -2.97
CA SER A 687 -0.74 11.97 -1.98
C SER A 687 0.33 10.91 -2.18
N GLN A 688 1.03 10.59 -1.09
CA GLN A 688 1.90 9.42 -1.01
C GLN A 688 1.11 8.16 -0.61
N THR A 689 1.30 7.06 -1.34
CA THR A 689 0.79 5.73 -0.94
C THR A 689 1.93 4.80 -0.50
N PRO A 690 2.30 4.75 0.79
CA PRO A 690 3.42 3.93 1.23
C PRO A 690 3.11 2.41 1.19
N GLN A 691 3.99 1.63 0.56
CA GLN A 691 4.04 0.15 0.68
C GLN A 691 4.56 -0.26 2.07
N GLN A 692 3.97 -1.29 2.69
CA GLN A 692 4.26 -1.60 4.10
C GLN A 692 4.68 -3.05 4.36
N HIS A 693 4.53 -3.99 3.42
CA HIS A 693 4.62 -5.42 3.73
C HIS A 693 5.46 -6.28 2.77
N ILE A 694 5.59 -5.93 1.48
CA ILE A 694 6.39 -6.72 0.54
C ILE A 694 7.86 -6.35 0.66
N ASP A 695 8.70 -7.35 0.96
CA ASP A 695 10.15 -7.20 0.91
C ASP A 695 10.61 -7.31 -0.55
N LEU A 696 10.66 -6.17 -1.24
CA LEU A 696 11.11 -6.06 -2.63
C LEU A 696 12.56 -6.51 -2.83
N LYS A 697 13.39 -6.57 -1.78
CA LYS A 697 14.75 -7.13 -1.92
C LYS A 697 14.72 -8.64 -2.10
N LYS A 698 13.69 -9.31 -1.55
CA LYS A 698 13.50 -10.75 -1.70
C LYS A 698 12.62 -11.11 -2.89
N ASN A 699 11.71 -10.23 -3.28
CA ASN A 699 10.75 -10.44 -4.37
C ASN A 699 10.73 -9.20 -5.29
N PRO A 700 11.81 -8.95 -6.05
CA PRO A 700 11.94 -7.75 -6.89
C PRO A 700 10.88 -7.66 -8.01
N GLU A 701 10.33 -8.79 -8.44
CA GLU A 701 9.28 -8.88 -9.45
C GLU A 701 7.91 -8.38 -8.96
N MET A 702 7.69 -8.34 -7.64
CA MET A 702 6.43 -7.92 -7.00
C MET A 702 6.33 -6.39 -6.85
N LEU A 703 6.79 -5.67 -7.87
CA LEU A 703 6.79 -4.22 -7.90
C LEU A 703 5.39 -3.70 -8.23
N SER A 704 4.64 -3.25 -7.22
CA SER A 704 3.31 -2.68 -7.44
C SER A 704 3.42 -1.23 -7.94
N SER A 705 2.61 -0.89 -8.93
CA SER A 705 2.57 0.47 -9.51
C SER A 705 1.89 1.52 -8.62
N GLY A 706 1.35 1.14 -7.46
CA GLY A 706 0.59 2.06 -6.62
C GLY A 706 -0.78 2.38 -7.24
N GLY A 707 -1.21 3.63 -7.15
CA GLY A 707 -2.53 4.07 -7.57
C GLY A 707 -2.61 5.59 -7.72
N GLY A 708 -3.72 6.09 -8.23
CA GLY A 708 -3.93 7.51 -8.50
C GLY A 708 -5.37 7.96 -8.35
N PHE A 709 -5.62 9.23 -8.62
CA PHE A 709 -6.92 9.90 -8.54
C PHE A 709 -7.00 11.02 -9.58
N GLY A 710 -8.21 11.53 -9.89
CA GLY A 710 -8.40 12.67 -10.79
C GLY A 710 -8.01 14.01 -10.14
N PRO A 711 -7.88 15.11 -10.91
CA PRO A 711 -7.61 16.42 -10.33
C PRO A 711 -8.78 16.91 -9.47
N VAL A 712 -8.50 17.68 -8.42
CA VAL A 712 -9.52 18.22 -7.49
C VAL A 712 -9.96 19.65 -7.84
N ALA A 713 -9.28 20.28 -8.79
CA ALA A 713 -9.60 21.57 -9.37
C ALA A 713 -9.53 21.43 -10.90
N ASP A 714 -10.45 22.08 -11.62
CA ASP A 714 -10.50 21.98 -13.08
C ASP A 714 -9.26 22.61 -13.74
N ASP A 715 -8.63 23.57 -13.08
CA ASP A 715 -7.40 24.26 -13.50
C ASP A 715 -6.15 23.77 -12.73
N GLY A 716 -6.14 22.49 -12.33
CA GLY A 716 -5.09 21.93 -11.49
C GLY A 716 -4.71 20.48 -11.80
N TYR A 717 -3.79 19.97 -10.98
CA TYR A 717 -3.20 18.65 -11.09
C TYR A 717 -3.53 17.76 -9.88
N GLY A 718 -3.80 16.48 -10.14
CA GLY A 718 -3.73 15.40 -9.16
C GLY A 718 -2.41 14.64 -9.31
N VAL A 719 -1.65 14.47 -8.24
CA VAL A 719 -0.38 13.72 -8.25
C VAL A 719 -0.34 12.69 -7.13
N SER A 720 -0.34 11.41 -7.48
CA SER A 720 0.00 10.36 -6.53
C SER A 720 1.39 9.80 -6.80
N TYR A 721 2.12 9.46 -5.74
CA TYR A 721 3.41 8.81 -5.87
C TYR A 721 3.62 7.71 -4.83
N ILE A 722 4.39 6.71 -5.25
CA ILE A 722 4.82 5.61 -4.40
C ILE A 722 6.34 5.46 -4.48
N ILE A 723 6.98 5.47 -3.31
CA ILE A 723 8.41 5.28 -3.18
C ILE A 723 8.66 3.79 -2.96
N LEU A 724 9.08 3.10 -4.01
CA LEU A 724 9.11 1.64 -4.09
C LEU A 724 10.35 1.11 -3.34
N ASP A 725 11.53 1.36 -3.88
CA ASP A 725 12.78 0.82 -3.36
C ASP A 725 13.87 1.88 -3.25
N GLU A 726 15.13 1.44 -3.21
CA GLU A 726 16.29 2.32 -3.10
C GLU A 726 16.54 3.13 -4.38
N ASN A 727 16.02 2.69 -5.53
CA ASN A 727 16.35 3.15 -6.87
C ASN A 727 15.15 3.64 -7.68
N SER A 728 13.92 3.44 -7.21
CA SER A 728 12.73 3.76 -7.99
C SER A 728 11.57 4.40 -7.23
N ILE A 729 10.80 5.21 -7.96
CA ILE A 729 9.57 5.88 -7.54
C ILE A 729 8.58 5.80 -8.73
N HIS A 730 7.29 5.62 -8.48
CA HIS A 730 6.26 5.66 -9.52
C HIS A 730 5.33 6.83 -9.27
N PHE A 731 5.01 7.59 -10.30
CA PHE A 731 4.10 8.73 -10.29
C PHE A 731 2.85 8.48 -11.14
N HIS A 732 1.71 9.01 -10.68
CA HIS A 732 0.45 9.10 -11.41
C HIS A 732 0.03 10.56 -11.42
N VAL A 733 0.04 11.20 -12.59
CA VAL A 733 -0.34 12.59 -12.79
C VAL A 733 -1.67 12.65 -13.53
N SER A 734 -2.58 13.51 -13.10
CA SER A 734 -3.86 13.76 -13.77
C SER A 734 -4.18 15.25 -13.86
N SER A 735 -4.91 15.64 -14.90
CA SER A 735 -5.39 17.01 -15.15
C SER A 735 -6.64 16.99 -16.03
N LYS A 736 -7.20 18.17 -16.33
CA LYS A 736 -8.32 18.32 -17.25
C LYS A 736 -7.84 18.76 -18.63
N ILE A 737 -8.31 18.07 -19.68
CA ILE A 737 -8.01 18.40 -21.08
C ILE A 737 -8.62 19.75 -21.47
N SER A 738 -9.79 20.07 -20.91
CA SER A 738 -10.49 21.35 -21.10
C SER A 738 -9.72 22.56 -20.58
N CYS A 739 -8.75 22.38 -19.67
CA CYS A 739 -7.91 23.47 -19.18
C CYS A 739 -6.63 23.58 -20.01
N SER A 740 -6.52 24.63 -20.82
CA SER A 740 -5.32 24.89 -21.65
C SER A 740 -4.05 25.18 -20.87
N GLU A 741 -4.16 25.53 -19.57
CA GLU A 741 -2.99 25.75 -18.72
C GLU A 741 -2.38 24.43 -18.23
N THR A 742 -3.14 23.34 -18.14
CA THR A 742 -2.67 22.06 -17.58
C THR A 742 -2.38 21.00 -18.65
N ASP A 743 -1.33 20.20 -18.46
CA ASP A 743 -0.99 19.05 -19.31
C ASP A 743 -0.24 18.01 -18.46
N SER A 744 -0.81 16.81 -18.28
CA SER A 744 -0.25 15.80 -17.36
C SER A 744 1.12 15.31 -17.83
N HIS A 745 1.33 15.21 -19.15
CA HIS A 745 2.58 14.71 -19.73
C HIS A 745 3.70 15.74 -19.61
N ARG A 746 3.41 17.00 -19.93
CA ARG A 746 4.32 18.13 -19.77
C ARG A 746 4.72 18.29 -18.31
N PHE A 747 3.73 18.28 -17.41
CA PHE A 747 4.00 18.40 -15.98
C PHE A 747 4.81 17.21 -15.45
N GLY A 748 4.50 15.98 -15.85
CA GLY A 748 5.29 14.80 -15.45
C GLY A 748 6.74 14.83 -15.94
N LYS A 749 7.00 15.33 -17.16
CA LYS A 749 8.37 15.58 -17.64
C LYS A 749 9.09 16.62 -16.78
N ASN A 750 8.37 17.68 -16.38
CA ASN A 750 8.89 18.68 -15.44
C ASN A 750 9.19 18.08 -14.07
N ILE A 751 8.40 17.12 -13.57
CA ILE A 751 8.68 16.36 -12.34
C ILE A 751 9.98 15.57 -12.49
N GLN A 752 10.13 14.78 -13.56
CA GLN A 752 11.35 14.00 -13.81
C GLN A 752 12.59 14.90 -13.84
N LYS A 753 12.50 16.02 -14.56
CA LYS A 753 13.58 17.02 -14.64
C LYS A 753 13.89 17.64 -13.27
N ALA A 754 12.87 18.07 -12.53
CA ALA A 754 13.04 18.66 -11.19
C ALA A 754 13.72 17.67 -10.23
N MET A 755 13.34 16.40 -10.25
CA MET A 755 13.96 15.35 -9.44
C MET A 755 15.47 15.25 -9.71
N VAL A 756 15.86 15.19 -10.99
CA VAL A 756 17.28 15.09 -11.41
C VAL A 756 18.05 16.36 -11.07
N ASP A 757 17.50 17.54 -11.40
CA ASP A 757 18.16 18.82 -11.16
C ASP A 757 18.44 19.04 -9.65
N ILE A 758 17.48 18.72 -8.78
CA ILE A 758 17.65 18.81 -7.33
C ILE A 758 18.73 17.83 -6.84
N MET A 759 18.74 16.60 -7.36
CA MET A 759 19.76 15.62 -6.98
C MET A 759 21.17 16.07 -7.40
N GLY A 760 21.27 16.75 -8.55
CA GLY A 760 22.52 17.33 -9.06
C GLY A 760 23.19 18.30 -8.09
N LEU A 761 22.44 18.96 -7.20
CA LEU A 761 22.98 19.88 -6.19
C LEU A 761 23.86 19.19 -5.14
N PHE A 762 23.68 17.89 -4.92
CA PHE A 762 24.30 17.20 -3.79
C PHE A 762 25.72 16.69 -4.06
N ASN A 763 26.23 16.80 -5.31
CA ASN A 763 27.54 16.29 -5.73
C ASN A 763 27.83 14.86 -5.21
N LEU A 764 26.79 14.05 -5.08
CA LEU A 764 26.91 12.66 -4.67
C LEU A 764 27.39 11.88 -5.88
N LYS A 765 28.59 11.30 -5.79
CA LYS A 765 29.06 10.33 -6.77
C LYS A 765 27.96 9.28 -6.96
N SER A 766 27.47 9.19 -8.18
CA SER A 766 26.52 8.15 -8.57
C SER A 766 27.17 6.79 -8.30
N SER A 767 26.38 5.75 -8.03
CA SER A 767 26.97 4.41 -7.89
C SER A 767 27.62 3.92 -9.20
N SER A 768 27.44 4.63 -10.31
CA SER A 768 28.20 4.51 -11.56
C SER A 768 29.61 5.12 -11.50
N ASP A 769 29.91 6.07 -10.60
CA ASP A 769 31.24 6.71 -10.48
C ASP A 769 32.26 5.89 -9.65
N ILE A 770 31.91 4.65 -9.26
CA ILE A 770 32.82 3.69 -8.59
C ILE A 770 33.39 2.66 -9.60
N CYS A 771 33.00 2.74 -10.87
CA CYS A 771 33.77 2.19 -11.99
C CYS A 771 34.04 3.34 -12.95
N GLY A 772 35.30 3.80 -13.03
CA GLY A 772 35.65 5.00 -13.79
C GLY A 772 35.20 4.92 -15.25
N LEU A 773 34.17 5.70 -15.58
CA LEU A 773 33.81 6.11 -16.94
C LEU A 773 33.39 7.59 -16.88
N PRO A 774 33.93 8.46 -17.75
CA PRO A 774 33.64 9.89 -17.70
C PRO A 774 32.27 10.23 -18.30
N GLN A 775 31.65 11.27 -17.73
CA GLN A 775 30.40 11.88 -18.20
C GLN A 775 30.54 12.41 -19.63
N THR A 776 29.60 12.06 -20.52
CA THR A 776 29.23 12.93 -21.65
C THR A 776 27.72 12.92 -21.89
N SER A 777 27.26 14.09 -22.31
CA SER A 777 25.91 14.54 -22.64
C SER A 777 25.22 13.78 -23.78
N ALA A 778 23.88 13.75 -23.70
CA ALA A 778 22.89 13.71 -24.80
C ALA A 778 23.01 12.62 -25.89
N SER A 779 21.88 11.95 -26.10
CA SER A 779 21.52 11.01 -27.18
C SER A 779 22.27 11.14 -28.51
N VAL A 780 22.91 10.06 -28.95
CA VAL A 780 23.21 9.79 -30.38
C VAL A 780 23.03 8.28 -30.62
N TYR A 781 22.30 7.91 -31.67
CA TYR A 781 22.09 6.54 -32.13
C TYR A 781 23.40 5.93 -32.69
N ASP A 782 23.65 4.64 -32.46
CA ASP A 782 24.78 3.93 -33.08
C ASP A 782 24.50 3.65 -34.58
N GLU A 783 25.25 4.28 -35.49
CA GLU A 783 25.22 3.97 -36.93
C GLU A 783 26.09 2.73 -37.25
N ILE A 784 25.51 1.78 -37.99
CA ILE A 784 26.23 0.63 -38.59
C ILE A 784 26.54 0.99 -40.05
N VAL A 785 27.82 0.92 -40.44
CA VAL A 785 28.25 1.17 -41.82
C VAL A 785 28.71 -0.15 -42.46
N MET A 786 28.09 -0.53 -43.58
CA MET A 786 28.55 -1.65 -44.41
C MET A 786 29.46 -1.14 -45.52
N CYS A 787 30.68 -1.67 -45.61
CA CYS A 787 31.60 -1.37 -46.70
C CYS A 787 31.83 -2.62 -47.57
N GLN A 788 31.74 -2.44 -48.89
CA GLN A 788 32.04 -3.47 -49.88
C GLN A 788 33.38 -3.15 -50.55
N LEU A 789 34.32 -4.10 -50.52
CA LEU A 789 35.62 -3.96 -51.18
C LEU A 789 35.51 -4.39 -52.66
N GLU A 790 36.30 -3.76 -53.54
CA GLU A 790 36.48 -4.15 -54.95
C GLU A 790 37.03 -5.59 -55.02
N GLY A 791 36.12 -6.55 -55.12
CA GLY A 791 36.43 -7.98 -54.95
C GLY A 791 35.24 -8.79 -54.41
N GLY A 792 34.18 -8.13 -53.92
CA GLY A 792 32.89 -8.76 -53.62
C GLY A 792 32.70 -9.21 -52.18
N THR A 793 33.69 -9.04 -51.31
CA THR A 793 33.56 -9.34 -49.87
C THR A 793 33.02 -8.14 -49.11
N GLN A 794 31.89 -8.31 -48.41
CA GLN A 794 31.28 -7.31 -47.53
C GLN A 794 31.87 -7.44 -46.12
N ILE A 795 32.29 -6.33 -45.51
CA ILE A 795 32.77 -6.30 -44.12
C ILE A 795 31.83 -5.40 -43.31
N LEU A 796 31.37 -5.94 -42.18
CA LEU A 796 30.57 -5.20 -41.20
C LEU A 796 31.52 -4.49 -40.24
N CYS A 797 31.42 -3.16 -40.16
CA CYS A 797 32.21 -2.36 -39.22
C CYS A 797 31.29 -1.61 -38.26
N ILE A 798 31.59 -1.69 -36.96
CA ILE A 798 30.85 -0.99 -35.89
C ILE A 798 31.76 0.12 -35.37
N ASN A 799 31.27 1.36 -35.36
CA ASN A 799 31.99 2.49 -34.79
C ASN A 799 31.83 2.51 -33.27
N SER A 800 32.75 1.88 -32.53
CA SER A 800 32.70 1.92 -31.06
C SER A 800 33.21 3.27 -30.57
N CYS A 801 32.32 4.04 -29.93
CA CYS A 801 32.61 5.37 -29.38
C CYS A 801 33.83 5.33 -28.45
N GLY A 802 34.95 5.92 -28.88
CA GLY A 802 36.16 6.07 -28.07
C GLY A 802 37.49 6.10 -28.81
N THR A 803 37.61 5.51 -30.02
CA THR A 803 38.93 5.41 -30.69
C THR A 803 38.98 5.70 -32.19
N GLN A 804 37.88 6.01 -32.88
CA GLN A 804 37.84 6.21 -34.35
C GLN A 804 38.54 5.08 -35.16
N GLU A 805 38.56 3.85 -34.65
CA GLU A 805 39.08 2.68 -35.36
C GLU A 805 37.93 1.82 -35.90
N LEU A 806 37.91 1.56 -37.21
CA LEU A 806 37.04 0.56 -37.82
C LEU A 806 37.63 -0.84 -37.55
N LYS A 807 36.91 -1.68 -36.82
CA LYS A 807 37.30 -3.08 -36.59
C LYS A 807 36.59 -4.01 -37.57
N PRO A 808 37.32 -4.78 -38.41
CA PRO A 808 36.72 -5.81 -39.26
C PRO A 808 36.26 -6.99 -38.40
N VAL A 809 34.99 -7.37 -38.50
CA VAL A 809 34.46 -8.60 -37.88
C VAL A 809 34.49 -9.72 -38.92
N HIS A 810 35.35 -10.72 -38.72
CA HIS A 810 35.35 -11.94 -39.52
C HIS A 810 34.21 -12.86 -39.05
N LEU A 811 33.24 -13.13 -39.92
CA LEU A 811 32.20 -14.13 -39.70
C LEU A 811 32.77 -15.53 -40.00
N ILE A 812 32.80 -16.42 -38.99
CA ILE A 812 33.13 -17.83 -39.17
C ILE A 812 31.79 -18.58 -39.39
N PRO A 813 31.63 -19.39 -40.45
CA PRO A 813 30.42 -20.17 -40.66
C PRO A 813 30.43 -21.43 -39.78
N GLU A 814 29.41 -21.61 -38.93
CA GLU A 814 29.13 -22.88 -38.26
C GLU A 814 28.27 -23.78 -39.17
N TYR A 815 28.78 -24.95 -39.55
CA TYR A 815 28.03 -26.00 -40.25
C TYR A 815 27.43 -27.00 -39.24
N HIS A 816 26.14 -27.30 -39.39
CA HIS A 816 25.43 -28.32 -38.61
C HIS A 816 25.23 -29.60 -39.43
N ASN A 817 25.84 -30.71 -38.97
CA ASN A 817 25.35 -32.12 -38.91
C ASN A 817 26.35 -33.20 -39.35
N GLN A 818 26.45 -34.24 -38.49
CA GLN A 818 26.79 -35.65 -38.77
C GLN A 818 28.28 -35.94 -39.12
N HIS A 819 28.98 -36.97 -38.61
CA HIS A 819 28.61 -38.31 -38.15
C HIS A 819 29.73 -38.97 -37.29
N ASN A 820 29.40 -40.13 -36.73
CA ASN A 820 30.30 -41.19 -36.24
C ASN A 820 31.71 -41.27 -36.87
N TYR A 821 32.63 -41.75 -36.01
CA TYR A 821 33.87 -42.52 -36.27
C TYR A 821 35.20 -41.80 -36.61
N LEU A 822 36.15 -42.02 -35.67
CA LEU A 822 37.57 -42.43 -35.77
C LEU A 822 38.61 -41.55 -36.50
N GLN A 823 39.66 -41.21 -35.71
CA GLN A 823 41.10 -41.10 -36.05
C GLN A 823 41.53 -40.07 -37.11
N SER A 824 42.71 -39.48 -37.11
CA SER A 824 43.80 -39.20 -36.16
C SER A 824 44.78 -38.31 -36.95
N ASP A 825 45.60 -37.56 -36.20
CA ASP A 825 46.92 -37.02 -36.58
C ASP A 825 46.96 -35.71 -37.42
N VAL A 826 47.31 -34.55 -36.81
CA VAL A 826 48.68 -33.96 -36.59
C VAL A 826 49.03 -33.03 -37.79
N ASP A 827 49.61 -31.82 -37.71
CA ASP A 827 50.18 -30.92 -36.68
C ASP A 827 50.25 -29.47 -37.27
N ASN A 828 50.11 -28.44 -36.41
CA ASN A 828 50.69 -27.05 -36.34
C ASN A 828 51.42 -26.35 -37.53
N PRO A 829 51.72 -25.01 -37.50
CA PRO A 829 51.07 -23.84 -36.88
C PRO A 829 51.09 -22.52 -37.73
N VAL A 830 50.51 -21.47 -37.13
CA VAL A 830 50.40 -20.02 -37.46
C VAL A 830 51.59 -19.31 -38.16
N THR A 831 51.29 -18.32 -39.02
CA THR A 831 52.13 -17.10 -39.20
C THR A 831 51.28 -15.85 -39.42
N ALA A 832 51.60 -14.79 -38.68
CA ALA A 832 50.97 -13.46 -38.69
C ALA A 832 51.61 -12.51 -39.72
N VAL A 833 50.87 -11.46 -40.15
CA VAL A 833 51.47 -10.21 -40.69
C VAL A 833 50.68 -8.98 -40.22
N LEU A 834 51.44 -7.99 -39.75
CA LEU A 834 51.06 -6.65 -39.25
C LEU A 834 50.97 -5.60 -40.38
N GLY A 835 50.15 -4.56 -40.20
CA GLY A 835 50.23 -3.28 -40.95
C GLY A 835 49.41 -2.16 -40.29
N GLN A 836 50.03 -0.99 -40.09
CA GLN A 836 49.44 0.23 -39.49
C GLN A 836 48.58 1.02 -40.52
N PHE A 837 47.46 1.57 -40.07
CA PHE A 837 46.70 2.60 -40.80
C PHE A 837 46.87 3.97 -40.11
N LEU A 838 47.12 5.03 -40.89
CA LEU A 838 47.20 6.43 -40.44
C LEU A 838 45.98 7.21 -40.95
N PRO A 839 45.31 8.05 -40.14
CA PRO A 839 44.16 8.83 -40.58
C PRO A 839 44.59 10.11 -41.33
N VAL A 840 43.86 10.45 -42.40
CA VAL A 840 43.93 11.77 -43.07
C VAL A 840 42.52 12.38 -43.03
N PRO A 841 42.34 13.65 -42.61
CA PRO A 841 41.03 14.27 -42.53
C PRO A 841 40.58 14.82 -43.90
N GLY A 842 39.32 14.59 -44.26
CA GLY A 842 38.62 15.23 -45.38
C GLY A 842 37.11 15.20 -45.16
N GLU A 843 36.46 16.36 -45.26
CA GLU A 843 35.00 16.53 -45.17
C GLU A 843 34.29 15.97 -46.40
N LEU A 844 33.15 15.30 -46.21
CA LEU A 844 32.23 14.96 -47.30
C LEU A 844 30.79 15.29 -46.91
N ALA A 845 30.18 16.16 -47.72
CA ALA A 845 28.85 16.71 -47.57
C ALA A 845 27.75 15.72 -48.01
N LEU A 846 26.65 15.68 -47.25
CA LEU A 846 25.43 14.96 -47.56
C LEU A 846 24.66 15.65 -48.70
N ASN A 847 24.10 14.85 -49.61
CA ASN A 847 23.07 15.30 -50.54
C ASN A 847 21.91 14.30 -50.52
N GLU A 848 20.71 14.81 -50.24
CA GLU A 848 19.43 14.10 -50.27
C GLU A 848 18.93 13.96 -51.72
N GLN A 849 18.44 12.78 -52.14
CA GLN A 849 17.25 12.63 -52.99
C GLN A 849 16.78 11.17 -53.17
N GLU A 850 15.44 11.06 -53.22
CA GLU A 850 14.47 9.97 -53.38
C GLU A 850 14.82 8.79 -54.31
N PHE A 851 14.24 7.59 -54.06
CA PHE A 851 13.41 6.87 -55.05
C PHE A 851 12.61 5.67 -54.46
N GLU A 852 11.48 5.41 -55.12
CA GLU A 852 10.35 4.52 -54.84
C GLU A 852 10.57 2.99 -55.08
N ASN A 853 9.58 2.22 -54.60
CA ASN A 853 9.09 0.89 -55.05
C ASN A 853 9.52 -0.39 -54.32
N GLY A 854 8.51 -1.16 -53.85
CA GLY A 854 8.50 -2.63 -53.95
C GLY A 854 8.35 -3.44 -52.65
N HIS A 855 7.23 -4.16 -52.51
CA HIS A 855 6.93 -5.14 -51.46
C HIS A 855 7.77 -6.43 -51.53
N LEU A 856 8.11 -7.00 -50.37
CA LEU A 856 8.13 -8.45 -50.08
C LEU A 856 8.18 -8.70 -48.56
N GLU A 857 7.26 -9.53 -48.04
CA GLU A 857 7.22 -10.00 -46.65
C GLU A 857 8.41 -10.93 -46.30
N PRO A 858 8.76 -11.03 -45.01
CA PRO A 858 9.27 -12.28 -44.47
C PRO A 858 8.50 -12.77 -43.24
N VAL A 859 8.09 -14.03 -43.35
CA VAL A 859 7.75 -14.93 -42.25
C VAL A 859 8.91 -14.95 -41.24
N ALA A 860 8.64 -14.54 -40.00
CA ALA A 860 9.58 -14.67 -38.88
C ALA A 860 9.04 -15.71 -37.88
N SER A 861 9.69 -16.87 -37.87
CA SER A 861 9.79 -17.76 -36.72
C SER A 861 11.07 -17.37 -35.97
N THR A 862 10.97 -16.94 -34.72
CA THR A 862 12.13 -16.53 -33.92
C THR A 862 12.18 -17.35 -32.64
N ALA A 863 13.14 -18.27 -32.58
CA ALA A 863 13.64 -18.86 -31.34
C ALA A 863 14.69 -17.91 -30.74
N ILE A 864 14.55 -17.58 -29.46
CA ILE A 864 15.45 -16.71 -28.69
C ILE A 864 16.48 -17.59 -27.98
N PHE A 865 17.78 -17.31 -28.16
CA PHE A 865 18.86 -17.79 -27.29
C PHE A 865 19.33 -16.64 -26.38
N HIS A 866 19.44 -16.95 -25.08
CA HIS A 866 19.88 -16.06 -24.01
C HIS A 866 21.41 -15.87 -24.01
N LEU A 867 21.87 -14.63 -23.80
CA LEU A 867 23.26 -14.30 -23.46
C LEU A 867 23.33 -13.89 -21.98
N GLU A 868 24.03 -14.66 -21.16
CA GLU A 868 24.37 -14.33 -19.77
C GLU A 868 25.53 -13.32 -19.74
N SER A 869 25.35 -12.19 -19.06
CA SER A 869 26.41 -11.21 -18.77
C SER A 869 26.81 -11.29 -17.30
N ASN A 870 28.00 -11.83 -17.02
CA ASN A 870 28.67 -11.73 -15.73
C ASN A 870 29.34 -10.35 -15.58
N LEU A 871 28.92 -9.56 -14.59
CA LEU A 871 29.58 -8.32 -14.16
C LEU A 871 30.20 -8.52 -12.77
N HIS A 872 31.53 -8.38 -12.70
CA HIS A 872 32.37 -8.56 -11.52
C HIS A 872 32.17 -7.47 -10.44
N GLY A 873 32.10 -7.89 -9.17
CA GLY A 873 32.19 -7.01 -7.99
C GLY A 873 33.61 -6.97 -7.39
N PRO A 874 33.87 -6.10 -6.38
CA PRO A 874 35.23 -5.87 -5.86
C PRO A 874 35.80 -7.08 -5.12
N VAL A 875 37.08 -7.36 -5.38
CA VAL A 875 37.87 -8.48 -4.84
C VAL A 875 38.12 -8.29 -3.33
N LYS A 876 37.76 -9.28 -2.52
CA LYS A 876 38.13 -9.36 -1.09
C LYS A 876 39.33 -10.29 -0.93
N MET A 877 40.50 -9.74 -0.58
CA MET A 877 41.58 -10.50 0.04
C MET A 877 41.46 -10.35 1.56
N THR A 878 41.19 -11.44 2.27
CA THR A 878 41.37 -11.51 3.72
C THR A 878 42.83 -11.82 4.02
N SER A 879 43.39 -11.15 5.03
CA SER A 879 44.73 -11.40 5.56
C SER A 879 44.91 -12.90 5.85
N GLU A 880 45.93 -13.50 5.26
CA GLU A 880 46.22 -14.95 5.17
C GLU A 880 45.48 -15.74 4.07
N GLY A 881 45.66 -15.33 2.81
CA GLY A 881 45.92 -16.24 1.69
C GLY A 881 44.81 -17.20 1.19
N TYR A 882 43.66 -17.30 1.85
CA TYR A 882 42.60 -18.24 1.44
C TYR A 882 41.24 -17.56 1.31
N CYS A 883 40.48 -17.97 0.30
CA CYS A 883 39.13 -17.47 0.02
C CYS A 883 38.08 -18.10 0.97
N ASP A 884 36.90 -17.49 1.04
CA ASP A 884 35.80 -17.99 1.90
C ASP A 884 35.38 -19.42 1.56
N CYS A 885 35.43 -19.82 0.28
CA CYS A 885 35.16 -21.20 -0.14
C CYS A 885 36.17 -22.18 0.50
N PHE A 886 37.46 -21.85 0.47
CA PHE A 886 38.51 -22.67 1.09
C PHE A 886 38.31 -22.76 2.60
N ALA A 887 38.01 -21.63 3.27
CA ALA A 887 37.75 -21.60 4.71
C ALA A 887 36.54 -22.45 5.14
N ASN A 888 35.58 -22.66 4.24
CA ASN A 888 34.42 -23.52 4.46
C ASN A 888 34.68 -25.00 4.08
N GLY A 889 35.86 -25.33 3.53
CA GLY A 889 36.23 -26.67 3.10
C GLY A 889 35.76 -27.04 1.69
N ASP A 890 35.13 -26.10 0.97
CA ASP A 890 34.55 -26.30 -0.35
C ASP A 890 35.52 -25.91 -1.47
N PHE A 891 35.28 -26.39 -2.70
CA PHE A 891 35.92 -25.85 -3.89
C PHE A 891 35.31 -24.50 -4.28
N CYS A 892 36.08 -23.66 -4.96
CA CYS A 892 35.56 -22.43 -5.51
C CYS A 892 34.52 -22.68 -6.61
N ASN A 893 33.31 -22.16 -6.42
CA ASN A 893 32.25 -22.14 -7.41
C ASN A 893 31.69 -20.71 -7.52
N ASN A 894 31.87 -20.05 -8.66
CA ASN A 894 31.49 -18.66 -8.90
C ASN A 894 31.94 -17.66 -7.79
N CYS A 895 33.13 -17.86 -7.21
CA CYS A 895 33.74 -16.91 -6.26
C CYS A 895 34.45 -15.77 -7.00
N ASN A 896 34.55 -14.59 -6.38
CA ASN A 896 35.37 -13.46 -6.89
C ASN A 896 36.86 -13.58 -6.50
N CYS A 897 37.38 -14.79 -6.36
CA CYS A 897 38.70 -15.04 -5.79
C CYS A 897 39.73 -15.40 -6.87
N ASN A 898 40.77 -14.57 -7.04
CA ASN A 898 41.83 -14.78 -8.03
C ASN A 898 43.02 -15.56 -7.44
N ASN A 899 43.56 -16.51 -8.21
CA ASN A 899 44.77 -17.29 -7.91
C ASN A 899 44.80 -17.98 -6.53
N CYS A 900 43.63 -18.37 -5.99
CA CYS A 900 43.57 -19.04 -4.68
C CYS A 900 43.87 -20.56 -4.73
N TYR A 901 44.03 -21.12 -5.93
CA TYR A 901 44.30 -22.55 -6.19
C TYR A 901 43.33 -23.54 -5.50
N ASN A 902 42.16 -23.08 -5.06
CA ASN A 902 41.14 -23.92 -4.43
C ASN A 902 40.19 -24.52 -5.49
N ASN A 903 40.75 -25.34 -6.38
CA ASN A 903 40.06 -26.03 -7.47
C ASN A 903 40.62 -27.46 -7.63
N GLN A 904 39.96 -28.28 -8.46
CA GLN A 904 40.35 -29.68 -8.66
C GLN A 904 41.73 -29.82 -9.35
N LEU A 905 42.13 -28.86 -10.18
CA LEU A 905 43.41 -28.91 -10.91
C LEU A 905 44.64 -28.76 -10.00
N HIS A 906 44.48 -28.18 -8.81
CA HIS A 906 45.56 -27.93 -7.84
C HIS A 906 45.31 -28.69 -6.52
N GLU A 907 44.84 -29.93 -6.62
CA GLU A 907 44.44 -30.75 -5.47
C GLU A 907 45.62 -31.02 -4.50
N THR A 908 46.83 -31.19 -5.04
CA THR A 908 48.04 -31.45 -4.23
C THR A 908 48.41 -30.26 -3.37
N GLU A 909 48.37 -29.05 -3.94
CA GLU A 909 48.64 -27.78 -3.27
C GLU A 909 47.54 -27.47 -2.26
N ARG A 910 46.27 -27.68 -2.63
CA ARG A 910 45.12 -27.55 -1.74
C ARG A 910 45.24 -28.50 -0.54
N PHE A 911 45.63 -29.75 -0.75
CA PHE A 911 45.80 -30.72 0.32
C PHE A 911 46.93 -30.33 1.29
N LYS A 912 48.08 -29.87 0.76
CA LYS A 912 49.18 -29.34 1.58
C LYS A 912 48.73 -28.12 2.39
N ALA A 913 47.95 -27.22 1.79
CA ALA A 913 47.40 -26.04 2.45
C ALA A 913 46.41 -26.40 3.57
N ILE A 914 45.48 -27.34 3.31
CA ILE A 914 44.54 -27.86 4.32
C ILE A 914 45.30 -28.47 5.49
N LYS A 915 46.31 -29.30 5.20
CA LYS A 915 47.15 -29.92 6.24
C LYS A 915 47.87 -28.86 7.08
N ALA A 916 48.51 -27.87 6.45
CA ALA A 916 49.18 -26.77 7.15
C ALA A 916 48.21 -25.88 7.96
N CYS A 917 46.94 -25.77 7.56
CA CYS A 917 45.90 -25.09 8.32
C CYS A 917 45.44 -25.91 9.54
N LEU A 918 45.24 -27.22 9.37
CA LEU A 918 44.87 -28.13 10.47
C LEU A 918 45.99 -28.31 11.50
N ASP A 919 47.25 -28.35 11.05
CA ASP A 919 48.41 -28.45 11.94
C ASP A 919 48.56 -27.19 12.82
N ARG A 920 48.15 -26.02 12.31
CA ARG A 920 48.14 -24.75 13.07
C ARG A 920 46.89 -24.57 13.93
N ASN A 921 45.74 -25.02 13.43
CA ASN A 921 44.47 -24.96 14.12
C ASN A 921 43.62 -26.19 13.74
N PRO A 922 43.52 -27.21 14.64
CA PRO A 922 42.73 -28.42 14.38
C PRO A 922 41.25 -28.14 14.07
N GLU A 923 40.73 -26.96 14.45
CA GLU A 923 39.35 -26.52 14.26
C GLU A 923 39.17 -25.58 13.05
N ALA A 924 40.19 -25.42 12.20
CA ALA A 924 40.20 -24.43 11.11
C ALA A 924 38.97 -24.52 10.20
N PHE A 925 38.55 -25.74 9.86
CA PHE A 925 37.42 -26.03 8.95
C PHE A 925 36.12 -26.43 9.66
N LEU A 926 36.03 -26.27 10.99
CA LEU A 926 34.74 -26.46 11.67
C LEU A 926 33.75 -25.36 11.25
N PRO A 927 32.47 -25.70 11.01
CA PRO A 927 31.46 -24.72 10.64
C PRO A 927 31.35 -23.64 11.72
N LYS A 928 31.24 -22.37 11.30
CA LYS A 928 31.15 -21.21 12.21
C LYS A 928 29.96 -21.32 13.17
N ILE A 929 28.90 -22.00 12.76
CA ILE A 929 27.73 -22.36 13.58
C ILE A 929 27.73 -23.87 13.86
N GLY A 930 27.84 -24.25 15.13
CA GLY A 930 27.81 -25.63 15.59
C GLY A 930 26.42 -26.26 15.49
N LYS A 931 26.36 -27.56 15.16
CA LYS A 931 25.11 -28.34 15.21
C LYS A 931 24.62 -28.47 16.66
N ARG A 932 23.30 -28.51 16.81
CA ARG A 932 22.59 -28.60 18.10
C ARG A 932 22.98 -29.89 18.85
N LYS A 933 23.46 -29.78 20.10
CA LYS A 933 23.64 -30.94 20.98
C LYS A 933 22.32 -31.30 21.68
N LEU A 934 22.12 -32.58 21.99
CA LEU A 934 20.90 -33.09 22.63
C LEU A 934 20.78 -32.48 24.04
N GLY A 935 19.76 -31.64 24.26
CA GLY A 935 19.54 -30.89 25.50
C GLY A 935 19.64 -29.37 25.37
N GLU A 936 20.22 -28.84 24.29
CA GLU A 936 20.27 -27.40 24.03
C GLU A 936 19.16 -26.95 23.07
N ILE A 937 18.62 -25.76 23.29
CA ILE A 937 17.46 -25.25 22.55
C ILE A 937 17.87 -24.69 21.16
N LYS A 938 19.15 -24.32 20.92
CA LYS A 938 19.59 -23.59 19.70
C LYS A 938 21.05 -23.83 19.27
N PRO A 939 21.43 -23.51 18.00
CA PRO A 939 22.81 -23.58 17.48
C PRO A 939 23.72 -22.48 18.08
N HIS A 940 24.96 -22.81 18.41
CA HIS A 940 25.97 -21.89 18.97
C HIS A 940 27.03 -21.50 17.93
N HIS A 941 27.68 -20.34 18.11
CA HIS A 941 28.73 -19.87 17.21
C HIS A 941 30.11 -20.28 17.73
N ASN A 942 30.78 -21.22 17.05
CA ASN A 942 31.99 -21.88 17.53
C ASN A 942 33.19 -20.92 17.69
N LYS A 943 33.29 -19.88 16.84
CA LYS A 943 34.44 -18.96 16.80
C LYS A 943 34.19 -17.57 17.43
N GLY A 944 33.02 -17.34 18.03
CA GLY A 944 32.56 -16.02 18.48
C GLY A 944 32.26 -15.00 17.35
N CYS A 945 31.44 -13.98 17.65
CA CYS A 945 31.01 -12.96 16.67
C CYS A 945 31.80 -11.65 16.79
N ASN A 946 32.12 -11.00 15.67
CA ASN A 946 32.81 -9.70 15.65
C ASN A 946 31.93 -8.52 16.12
N CYS A 947 30.62 -8.73 16.31
CA CYS A 947 29.68 -7.70 16.77
C CYS A 947 29.75 -7.39 18.28
N LYS A 948 30.87 -7.66 18.96
CA LYS A 948 31.02 -7.50 20.42
C LYS A 948 30.61 -6.11 20.93
N ARG A 949 30.84 -5.04 20.15
CA ARG A 949 30.48 -3.65 20.53
C ARG A 949 29.05 -3.24 20.17
N SER A 950 28.42 -3.89 19.20
CA SER A 950 27.06 -3.55 18.73
C SER A 950 25.98 -4.50 19.25
N GLY A 951 26.35 -5.59 19.93
CA GLY A 951 25.40 -6.58 20.45
C GLY A 951 24.50 -7.20 19.37
N CYS A 952 24.96 -7.21 18.12
CA CYS A 952 24.18 -7.64 16.95
C CYS A 952 22.90 -6.80 16.66
N LEU A 953 22.74 -5.62 17.26
CA LEU A 953 21.53 -4.77 17.17
C LEU A 953 21.25 -4.19 15.77
N LYS A 954 22.17 -4.38 14.83
CA LYS A 954 22.03 -3.85 13.47
C LYS A 954 21.48 -4.87 12.46
N ASN A 955 21.13 -6.08 12.91
CA ASN A 955 20.33 -7.08 12.18
C ASN A 955 20.91 -7.58 10.82
N TYR A 956 22.24 -7.57 10.66
CA TYR A 956 22.91 -8.02 9.43
C TYR A 956 24.07 -8.99 9.68
N CYS A 957 24.24 -9.50 10.90
CA CYS A 957 25.33 -10.43 11.21
C CYS A 957 24.85 -11.89 11.19
N GLU A 958 25.80 -12.80 10.96
CA GLU A 958 25.56 -14.25 10.87
C GLU A 958 24.86 -14.82 12.12
N CYS A 959 25.08 -14.23 13.31
CA CYS A 959 24.37 -14.63 14.55
C CYS A 959 22.90 -14.21 14.60
N PHE A 960 22.53 -13.12 13.91
CA PHE A 960 21.14 -12.68 13.78
C PHE A 960 20.39 -13.60 12.82
N GLU A 961 21.01 -13.92 11.68
CA GLU A 961 20.46 -14.83 10.66
C GLU A 961 20.24 -16.24 11.20
N ALA A 962 21.19 -16.75 12.01
CA ALA A 962 21.09 -18.08 12.64
C ALA A 962 20.22 -18.13 13.92
N THR A 963 19.64 -17.01 14.37
CA THR A 963 18.86 -16.89 15.63
C THR A 963 19.59 -17.28 16.92
N SER A 964 20.93 -17.19 16.91
CA SER A 964 21.82 -17.57 18.01
C SER A 964 22.06 -16.45 19.04
N CYS A 965 21.46 -15.27 18.86
CA CYS A 965 21.73 -14.08 19.69
C CYS A 965 20.77 -13.95 20.89
N MET A 966 21.28 -13.84 22.13
CA MET A 966 20.46 -13.74 23.36
C MET A 966 19.55 -12.50 23.41
N TYR A 967 19.88 -11.40 22.73
CA TYR A 967 19.09 -10.16 22.72
C TYR A 967 17.70 -10.30 22.07
N ILE A 968 17.47 -11.33 21.24
CA ILE A 968 16.16 -11.61 20.64
C ILE A 968 15.17 -12.19 21.67
N LEU A 969 15.63 -12.58 22.86
CA LEU A 969 14.84 -13.36 23.83
C LEU A 969 14.51 -12.67 25.16
N GLY A 970 14.80 -11.37 25.32
CA GLY A 970 14.22 -10.58 26.43
C GLY A 970 14.63 -11.02 27.85
N ARG A 971 15.86 -11.48 28.07
CA ARG A 971 16.48 -11.54 29.40
C ARG A 971 17.59 -10.50 29.50
N SER A 972 17.45 -9.59 30.47
CA SER A 972 18.51 -8.68 30.90
C SER A 972 19.31 -9.36 32.01
N GLU A 973 20.54 -9.76 31.73
CA GLU A 973 21.58 -9.81 32.76
C GLU A 973 22.95 -9.76 32.09
N SER A 974 23.82 -8.97 32.71
CA SER A 974 25.19 -8.68 32.33
C SER A 974 26.07 -9.92 32.41
N ASN A 975 26.45 -10.49 31.25
CA ASN A 975 27.82 -10.92 30.93
C ASN A 975 27.93 -11.43 29.48
N VAL A 976 29.11 -11.21 28.92
CA VAL A 976 29.53 -11.43 27.54
C VAL A 976 29.46 -12.91 27.15
N CYS A 977 29.26 -13.19 25.85
CA CYS A 977 29.34 -14.51 25.20
C CYS A 977 30.27 -15.48 25.93
N LEU A 978 29.72 -16.56 26.50
CA LEU A 978 30.51 -17.66 27.05
C LEU A 978 31.22 -18.39 25.89
N SER A 979 32.53 -18.17 25.77
CA SER A 979 33.46 -19.11 25.15
C SER A 979 33.74 -20.23 26.14
N SER A 980 33.63 -21.48 25.71
CA SER A 980 34.16 -22.62 26.46
C SER A 980 35.69 -22.48 26.56
N GLY A 981 36.20 -22.20 27.76
CA GLY A 981 37.64 -22.08 27.99
C GLY A 981 38.01 -21.42 29.31
N ALA A 982 37.63 -22.03 30.43
CA ALA A 982 38.35 -21.96 31.71
C ALA A 982 37.77 -23.07 32.60
N SER A 983 38.64 -24.05 32.90
CA SER A 983 38.53 -25.22 33.80
C SER A 983 37.20 -25.47 34.51
#